data_AF-A0A5U1J8R3-F1
#
_entry.id   AF-A0A5U1J8R3-F1
#
_cell.length_a   1.000
_cell.length_b   1.000
_cell.length_c   1.000
_cell.angle_alpha   90.00
_cell.angle_beta   90.00
_cell.angle_gamma   90.00
#
_symmetry.space_group_name_H-M   'P 1'
#
loop_
_entity.id
_entity.type
_entity.pdbx_description
1 polymer ?
#
loop_
_entity_poly.entity_id
_entity_poly.type
_entity_poly.pdbx_seq_one_letter_code
_entity_poly.pdbx_strand_id
1 'polypeptide(L)'
;MNFTQYDLVTASTHDELRAKLTEKITQGWQPHGAPVTATAPGAPFYLMQAVVTVAANAVTEATPGTTTPQTTPPPAEPAAPKAPEYYFVIPVAGQSNMMAYGEGLPLPDTLDAPHPRIKQLARRATVTPGGATCKYNDVIPLDHCPHDVQDMTGINHPRADLSKGQYGTVGQALHIAKKLLPYIPEDAGILMVPCSRGGAAFTQGADGAFNAASGATEASARWGTGKPLYQDLLSRTKAALDKNPKNRLLAVVWMQGEFDLQAAYAQHPVQFAALVKQFRTDLADHAAQMPDFKADSVPWICGDTTYYWKNTYPTQYDTVYGGYKTCQEPNVFFVPFMTDENGNNTPTNEPAQDPDIPAANYYGAASRSNGNWVSSLRGSHFSSWARRDIIPARLASAILLYAGRKSLLAAPTGSALPATTTATTNATNDTAAAATLSYTPKVDEVGYNGRRGDGTLQQQGWKNVSGATFTPKANPDGKGGHVLAITKTAQQVWKAEQPVVNGADLLKHGGVLECKFRLTSVKVANQYAFACYWPLNASDLPAGVNFLDKNVANTRPFLAYFFVQTDGTNLNLMGHTAPTNIKMGTFGAYNTEWHSFRVEYHGGNTSTATLYIDGQNGRDITLRNSPANSPVNTVQLSSITTANTYGIELAAFSASVYRDDATLTLKDTDASSYVYFPAGKRGGKVIIPDTKISAGNTVQIVANSAGTITVQPANENVLINGLPASTTTDHSTTLVQTGTDGKSWVTAGGA
;
A
#
# COMPACT_ATOMS: atom_id res chain seq x y z
N MET A 1 -0.70 -9.45 38.91
CA MET A 1 -0.88 -10.00 37.54
C MET A 1 -0.26 -8.99 36.59
N ASN A 2 0.74 -9.40 35.80
CA ASN A 2 1.37 -8.53 34.81
C ASN A 2 0.54 -8.59 33.51
N PHE A 3 -0.25 -7.55 33.25
CA PHE A 3 -0.98 -7.40 32.00
C PHE A 3 -0.02 -6.93 30.90
N THR A 4 -0.12 -7.52 29.71
CA THR A 4 0.81 -7.31 28.60
C THR A 4 0.31 -6.33 27.55
N GLN A 5 -1.01 -6.16 27.43
CA GLN A 5 -1.63 -5.23 26.47
C GLN A 5 -2.94 -4.66 27.05
N TYR A 6 -3.30 -3.42 26.68
CA TYR A 6 -4.49 -2.69 27.12
C TYR A 6 -5.22 -2.10 25.91
N ASP A 7 -6.56 -2.10 25.92
CA ASP A 7 -7.42 -1.56 24.86
C ASP A 7 -8.76 -1.07 25.43
N LEU A 8 -9.52 -0.26 24.66
CA LEU A 8 -10.79 0.34 25.09
C LEU A 8 -11.90 0.02 24.07
N VAL A 9 -12.97 -0.60 24.54
CA VAL A 9 -14.17 -0.86 23.75
C VAL A 9 -15.19 0.24 23.99
N THR A 10 -15.64 0.91 22.93
CA THR A 10 -16.73 1.89 22.99
C THR A 10 -17.98 1.39 22.27
N ALA A 11 -19.16 1.77 22.77
CA ALA A 11 -20.45 1.34 22.22
C ALA A 11 -21.57 2.33 22.58
N SER A 12 -22.58 2.46 21.72
CA SER A 12 -23.72 3.34 21.96
C SER A 12 -24.86 2.65 22.72
N THR A 13 -24.80 1.30 22.84
CA THR A 13 -25.77 0.48 23.59
C THR A 13 -25.07 -0.62 24.38
N HIS A 14 -25.75 -1.17 25.40
CA HIS A 14 -25.22 -2.30 26.19
C HIS A 14 -25.05 -3.57 25.35
N ASP A 15 -25.93 -3.82 24.37
CA ASP A 15 -25.85 -4.99 23.50
C ASP A 15 -24.66 -4.91 22.55
N GLU A 16 -24.40 -3.71 22.00
CA GLU A 16 -23.20 -3.46 21.19
C GLU A 16 -21.92 -3.58 22.02
N LEU A 17 -21.92 -3.08 23.26
CA LEU A 17 -20.80 -3.23 24.18
C LEU A 17 -20.52 -4.71 24.44
N ARG A 18 -21.57 -5.50 24.70
CA ARG A 18 -21.48 -6.95 24.90
C ARG A 18 -20.92 -7.66 23.67
N ALA A 19 -21.36 -7.29 22.47
CA ALA A 19 -20.87 -7.90 21.23
C ALA A 19 -19.37 -7.63 21.01
N LYS A 20 -18.95 -6.36 21.12
CA LYS A 20 -17.54 -5.96 20.96
C LYS A 20 -16.64 -6.53 22.05
N LEU A 21 -17.13 -6.62 23.29
CA LEU A 21 -16.39 -7.30 24.36
C LEU A 21 -16.25 -8.80 24.10
N THR A 22 -17.28 -9.45 23.58
CA THR A 22 -17.22 -10.87 23.22
C THR A 22 -16.17 -11.12 22.14
N GLU A 23 -16.07 -10.23 21.15
CA GLU A 23 -15.02 -10.28 20.12
C GLU A 23 -13.62 -10.10 20.71
N LYS A 24 -13.41 -9.09 21.57
CA LYS A 24 -12.13 -8.87 22.26
C LYS A 24 -11.77 -10.05 23.17
N ILE A 25 -12.74 -10.63 23.87
CA ILE A 25 -12.51 -11.82 24.71
C ILE A 25 -12.06 -13.02 23.87
N THR A 26 -12.66 -13.20 22.69
CA THR A 26 -12.25 -14.26 21.75
C THR A 26 -10.82 -14.04 21.22
N GLN A 27 -10.36 -12.80 21.18
CA GLN A 27 -8.99 -12.41 20.82
C GLN A 27 -8.00 -12.49 22.00
N GLY A 28 -8.40 -13.06 23.14
CA GLY A 28 -7.52 -13.25 24.31
C GLY A 28 -7.50 -12.07 25.30
N TRP A 29 -8.42 -11.12 25.15
CA TRP A 29 -8.56 -9.98 26.05
C TRP A 29 -9.55 -10.27 27.19
N GLN A 30 -9.46 -9.54 28.29
CA GLN A 30 -10.35 -9.65 29.44
C GLN A 30 -10.84 -8.26 29.84
N PRO A 31 -12.15 -8.06 30.09
CA PRO A 31 -12.65 -6.80 30.62
C PRO A 31 -11.97 -6.44 31.94
N HIS A 32 -11.53 -5.19 32.05
CA HIS A 32 -10.88 -4.68 33.25
C HIS A 32 -11.68 -3.51 33.81
N GLY A 33 -12.26 -3.70 35.01
CA GLY A 33 -13.17 -2.74 35.63
C GLY A 33 -14.60 -2.79 35.07
N ALA A 34 -15.46 -1.89 35.53
CA ALA A 34 -16.85 -1.77 35.06
C ALA A 34 -16.98 -0.77 33.88
N PRO A 35 -17.99 -0.94 33.01
CA PRO A 35 -18.26 0.03 31.95
C PRO A 35 -18.58 1.42 32.50
N VAL A 36 -18.12 2.47 31.81
CA VAL A 36 -18.36 3.87 32.16
C VAL A 36 -19.20 4.54 31.08
N THR A 37 -20.15 5.38 31.47
CA THR A 37 -21.00 6.17 30.56
C THR A 37 -20.44 7.58 30.39
N ALA A 38 -20.29 8.05 29.14
CA ALA A 38 -19.92 9.43 28.82
C ALA A 38 -21.02 10.15 28.03
N THR A 39 -21.17 11.45 28.29
CA THR A 39 -22.16 12.35 27.65
C THR A 39 -21.52 13.70 27.33
N ALA A 40 -22.01 14.34 26.26
CA ALA A 40 -21.73 15.74 25.93
C ALA A 40 -23.05 16.51 25.76
N PRO A 41 -23.07 17.85 25.93
CA PRO A 41 -24.25 18.66 25.62
C PRO A 41 -24.56 18.57 24.12
N GLY A 42 -25.73 18.01 23.77
CA GLY A 42 -26.20 17.91 22.38
C GLY A 42 -25.82 16.64 21.61
N ALA A 43 -25.22 15.63 22.25
CA ALA A 43 -24.89 14.34 21.63
C ALA A 43 -25.45 13.15 22.44
N PRO A 44 -25.80 12.01 21.80
CA PRO A 44 -26.20 10.80 22.52
C PRO A 44 -25.06 10.25 23.39
N PHE A 45 -25.41 9.61 24.51
CA PHE A 45 -24.44 8.99 25.42
C PHE A 45 -23.74 7.78 24.77
N TYR A 46 -22.53 7.46 25.22
CA TYR A 46 -21.83 6.23 24.84
C TYR A 46 -21.17 5.55 26.05
N LEU A 47 -21.05 4.22 25.98
CA LEU A 47 -20.45 3.33 26.96
C LEU A 47 -19.00 3.02 26.59
N MET A 48 -18.13 2.88 27.60
CA MET A 48 -16.72 2.54 27.44
C MET A 48 -16.32 1.42 28.40
N GLN A 49 -15.60 0.40 27.94
CA GLN A 49 -15.06 -0.69 28.75
C GLN A 49 -13.59 -0.94 28.41
N ALA A 50 -12.71 -0.84 29.40
CA ALA A 50 -11.30 -1.22 29.24
C ALA A 50 -11.16 -2.75 29.16
N VAL A 51 -10.22 -3.23 28.35
CA VAL A 51 -9.87 -4.66 28.23
C VAL A 51 -8.35 -4.85 28.26
N VAL A 52 -7.88 -6.00 28.77
CA VAL A 52 -6.47 -6.31 29.00
C VAL A 52 -6.09 -7.73 28.55
N THR A 53 -4.84 -7.99 28.17
CA THR A 53 -4.32 -9.37 27.99
C THR A 53 -3.31 -9.71 29.10
N VAL A 54 -3.19 -11.00 29.43
CA VAL A 54 -2.17 -11.55 30.35
C VAL A 54 -1.21 -12.45 29.58
N ALA A 55 0.08 -12.42 29.92
CA ALA A 55 1.06 -13.32 29.33
C ALA A 55 0.67 -14.79 29.55
N ALA A 56 0.73 -15.61 28.50
CA ALA A 56 0.59 -17.05 28.59
C ALA A 56 1.82 -17.64 29.30
N ASN A 57 1.83 -17.58 30.64
CA ASN A 57 2.58 -18.43 31.57
C ASN A 57 2.27 -17.98 33.00
N ALA A 58 1.03 -18.17 33.42
CA ALA A 58 0.68 -18.19 34.83
C ALA A 58 -0.62 -18.98 34.98
N VAL A 59 -0.49 -20.26 35.32
CA VAL A 59 -1.22 -21.01 36.34
C VAL A 59 -1.17 -22.49 35.98
N THR A 60 -0.42 -23.27 36.76
CA THR A 60 -0.93 -24.47 37.44
C THR A 60 0.11 -24.95 38.46
N GLU A 61 -0.22 -24.81 39.74
CA GLU A 61 0.37 -25.61 40.83
C GLU A 61 -0.36 -26.96 40.90
N ALA A 62 0.39 -28.06 40.84
CA ALA A 62 0.29 -29.24 41.74
C ALA A 62 1.36 -30.30 41.36
N THR A 63 1.95 -30.91 42.38
CA THR A 63 3.25 -31.62 42.50
C THR A 63 3.18 -33.16 42.20
N PRO A 64 4.22 -33.98 42.47
CA PRO A 64 5.41 -34.33 41.65
C PRO A 64 5.40 -35.77 41.10
N GLY A 65 6.07 -36.01 39.96
CA GLY A 65 6.33 -37.35 39.44
C GLY A 65 7.65 -37.42 38.67
N THR A 66 8.65 -38.03 39.29
CA THR A 66 10.01 -38.31 38.79
C THR A 66 10.05 -39.14 37.51
N THR A 67 10.82 -38.70 36.51
CA THR A 67 11.80 -39.52 35.76
C THR A 67 12.73 -38.63 34.93
N THR A 68 14.01 -38.96 35.00
CA THR A 68 15.22 -38.24 34.55
C THR A 68 15.51 -38.47 33.05
N PRO A 69 16.54 -37.83 32.44
CA PRO A 69 16.39 -36.95 31.28
C PRO A 69 16.89 -37.55 29.95
N GLN A 70 16.25 -37.19 28.83
CA GLN A 70 16.88 -37.28 27.51
C GLN A 70 17.40 -35.90 27.10
N THR A 71 18.71 -35.83 26.88
CA THR A 71 19.48 -34.68 26.44
C THR A 71 19.10 -34.26 25.03
N THR A 72 18.26 -33.24 24.92
CA THR A 72 18.14 -32.40 23.72
C THR A 72 18.95 -31.13 23.99
N PRO A 73 19.79 -30.65 23.05
CA PRO A 73 20.47 -29.37 23.22
C PRO A 73 19.44 -28.26 23.45
N PRO A 74 19.72 -27.24 24.27
CA PRO A 74 18.80 -26.13 24.45
C PRO A 74 18.50 -25.50 23.08
N PRO A 75 17.24 -25.10 22.81
CA PRO A 75 16.95 -24.21 21.71
C PRO A 75 17.85 -22.99 21.85
N ALA A 76 18.53 -22.61 20.76
CA ALA A 76 19.31 -21.40 20.74
C ALA A 76 18.46 -20.23 21.29
N GLU A 77 19.03 -19.53 22.27
CA GLU A 77 18.51 -18.28 22.80
C GLU A 77 18.10 -17.38 21.62
N PRO A 78 16.92 -16.73 21.64
CA PRO A 78 16.52 -15.84 20.55
C PRO A 78 17.62 -14.80 20.35
N ALA A 79 18.26 -14.81 19.18
CA ALA A 79 19.29 -13.83 18.86
C ALA A 79 18.75 -12.42 19.11
N ALA A 80 19.55 -11.58 19.78
CA ALA A 80 19.21 -10.17 19.98
C ALA A 80 18.76 -9.54 18.65
N PRO A 81 17.71 -8.68 18.64
CA PRO A 81 17.18 -8.14 17.40
C PRO A 81 18.28 -7.40 16.63
N LYS A 82 18.62 -7.93 15.45
CA LYS A 82 19.64 -7.37 14.56
C LYS A 82 19.23 -5.94 14.18
N ALA A 83 20.19 -5.01 14.21
CA ALA A 83 19.96 -3.65 13.73
C ALA A 83 19.56 -3.70 12.23
N PRO A 84 18.63 -2.84 11.77
CA PRO A 84 18.25 -2.80 10.36
C PRO A 84 19.45 -2.57 9.43
N GLU A 85 19.47 -3.29 8.31
CA GLU A 85 20.43 -3.10 7.23
C GLU A 85 20.17 -1.83 6.41
N TYR A 86 18.92 -1.37 6.37
CA TYR A 86 18.49 -0.12 5.74
C TYR A 86 17.14 0.35 6.29
N TYR A 87 16.69 1.54 5.89
CA TYR A 87 15.46 2.15 6.35
C TYR A 87 14.54 2.59 5.21
N PHE A 88 13.23 2.38 5.39
CA PHE A 88 12.21 3.15 4.71
C PHE A 88 12.08 4.51 5.40
N VAL A 89 12.36 5.57 4.65
CA VAL A 89 12.39 6.95 5.12
C VAL A 89 11.03 7.61 4.90
N ILE A 90 10.48 8.24 5.94
CA ILE A 90 9.19 8.94 5.89
C ILE A 90 9.32 10.31 6.57
N PRO A 91 9.42 11.40 5.80
CA PRO A 91 9.27 12.75 6.34
C PRO A 91 7.85 13.01 6.83
N VAL A 92 7.74 13.57 8.04
CA VAL A 92 6.48 14.07 8.60
C VAL A 92 6.60 15.57 8.78
N ALA A 93 5.74 16.33 8.10
CA ALA A 93 5.82 17.79 8.03
C ALA A 93 4.43 18.44 8.02
N GLY A 94 4.40 19.73 8.36
CA GLY A 94 3.17 20.51 8.44
C GLY A 94 3.13 21.33 9.72
N GLN A 95 1.97 21.35 10.40
CA GLN A 95 1.80 22.09 11.65
C GLN A 95 1.40 21.22 12.85
N SER A 96 0.68 21.79 13.81
CA SER A 96 0.38 21.19 15.12
C SER A 96 -0.27 19.82 15.01
N ASN A 97 -1.19 19.61 14.06
CA ASN A 97 -1.85 18.32 13.92
C ASN A 97 -0.97 17.22 13.32
N MET A 98 0.18 17.51 12.69
CA MET A 98 1.16 16.48 12.29
C MET A 98 2.02 15.99 13.46
N MET A 99 2.24 16.84 14.46
CA MET A 99 3.22 16.60 15.52
C MET A 99 2.58 16.35 16.89
N ALA A 100 3.42 16.33 17.94
CA ALA A 100 3.00 16.01 19.30
C ALA A 100 2.14 17.11 19.92
N TYR A 101 0.84 17.14 19.60
CA TYR A 101 -0.16 18.02 20.19
C TYR A 101 -1.26 17.26 20.94
N GLY A 102 -1.21 15.92 20.99
CA GLY A 102 -2.10 15.12 21.83
C GLY A 102 -1.80 15.36 23.31
N GLU A 103 -2.81 15.78 24.06
CA GLU A 103 -2.61 16.23 25.44
C GLU A 103 -2.70 15.13 26.48
N GLY A 104 -3.40 14.03 26.22
CA GLY A 104 -3.45 12.90 27.13
C GLY A 104 -2.08 12.28 27.43
N LEU A 105 -1.98 11.68 28.61
CA LEU A 105 -0.77 11.12 29.21
C LEU A 105 -0.04 10.14 28.27
N PRO A 106 1.28 10.29 28.06
CA PRO A 106 2.08 9.30 27.36
C PRO A 106 2.15 7.95 28.07
N LEU A 107 2.21 6.87 27.30
CA LEU A 107 2.18 5.48 27.75
C LEU A 107 3.42 4.69 27.25
N PRO A 108 4.64 5.09 27.64
CA PRO A 108 5.90 4.58 27.08
C PRO A 108 6.18 3.10 27.40
N ASP A 109 5.53 2.54 28.43
CA ASP A 109 5.62 1.11 28.73
C ASP A 109 4.71 0.26 27.84
N THR A 110 3.79 0.87 27.08
CA THR A 110 2.76 0.17 26.29
C THR A 110 2.61 0.76 24.87
N LEU A 111 1.55 1.53 24.62
CA LEU A 111 1.17 2.02 23.29
C LEU A 111 2.22 2.94 22.68
N ASP A 112 2.93 3.67 23.52
CA ASP A 112 3.92 4.68 23.14
C ASP A 112 5.36 4.14 23.24
N ALA A 113 5.52 2.83 23.49
CA ALA A 113 6.83 2.19 23.60
C ALA A 113 7.65 2.31 22.31
N PRO A 114 8.92 2.75 22.36
CA PRO A 114 9.81 2.71 21.20
C PRO A 114 10.01 1.28 20.66
N HIS A 115 10.34 1.16 19.38
CA HIS A 115 10.65 -0.14 18.76
C HIS A 115 12.09 -0.15 18.22
N PRO A 116 12.86 -1.26 18.36
CA PRO A 116 14.25 -1.32 17.92
C PRO A 116 14.49 -0.98 16.44
N ARG A 117 13.54 -1.34 15.56
CA ARG A 117 13.56 -1.09 14.11
C ARG A 117 12.93 0.25 13.68
N ILE A 118 12.40 1.04 14.62
CA ILE A 118 11.76 2.33 14.34
C ILE A 118 12.62 3.45 14.91
N LYS A 119 13.08 4.35 14.04
CA LYS A 119 14.02 5.42 14.37
C LYS A 119 13.52 6.77 13.88
N GLN A 120 14.16 7.83 14.35
CA GLN A 120 13.98 9.19 13.85
C GLN A 120 15.32 9.90 13.67
N LEU A 121 15.34 10.96 12.86
CA LEU A 121 16.45 11.92 12.85
C LEU A 121 16.35 12.90 14.02
N ALA A 122 17.40 12.96 14.83
CA ALA A 122 17.49 13.86 15.96
C ALA A 122 17.52 15.34 15.56
N ARG A 123 16.94 16.18 16.42
CA ARG A 123 17.11 17.65 16.42
C ARG A 123 17.63 18.21 17.74
N ARG A 124 17.02 17.78 18.85
CA ARG A 124 17.37 18.18 20.22
C ARG A 124 18.79 17.77 20.61
N ALA A 125 19.28 18.33 21.71
CA ALA A 125 20.60 18.02 22.27
C ALA A 125 20.67 16.63 22.93
N THR A 126 19.53 16.05 23.30
CA THR A 126 19.42 14.72 23.92
C THR A 126 18.29 13.90 23.29
N VAL A 127 18.42 12.58 23.32
CA VAL A 127 17.44 11.61 22.77
C VAL A 127 16.10 11.71 23.49
N THR A 128 16.13 11.83 24.81
CA THR A 128 14.99 12.09 25.69
C THR A 128 15.37 13.23 26.63
N PRO A 129 14.43 13.95 27.27
CA PRO A 129 14.78 14.95 28.28
C PRO A 129 15.66 14.35 29.37
N GLY A 130 16.86 14.90 29.57
CA GLY A 130 17.86 14.37 30.52
C GLY A 130 18.53 13.06 30.12
N GLY A 131 18.24 12.53 28.93
CA GLY A 131 18.82 11.29 28.41
C GLY A 131 20.17 11.46 27.71
N ALA A 132 20.56 10.43 26.95
CA ALA A 132 21.81 10.43 26.18
C ALA A 132 21.87 11.60 25.19
N THR A 133 23.06 12.18 25.01
CA THR A 133 23.30 13.26 24.05
C THR A 133 23.12 12.76 22.62
N CYS A 134 22.55 13.58 21.75
CA CYS A 134 22.51 13.36 20.31
C CYS A 134 22.83 14.64 19.55
N LYS A 135 23.32 14.50 18.33
CA LYS A 135 23.58 15.60 17.39
C LYS A 135 22.44 15.70 16.39
N TYR A 136 22.31 16.87 15.77
CA TYR A 136 21.38 17.08 14.66
C TYR A 136 21.60 16.02 13.57
N ASN A 137 20.52 15.38 13.14
CA ASN A 137 20.47 14.25 12.20
C ASN A 137 21.12 12.93 12.68
N ASP A 138 21.39 12.73 13.97
CA ASP A 138 21.69 11.38 14.47
C ASP A 138 20.47 10.46 14.34
N VAL A 139 20.70 9.16 14.09
CA VAL A 139 19.64 8.15 14.05
C VAL A 139 19.40 7.67 15.48
N ILE A 140 18.25 8.03 16.04
CA ILE A 140 17.88 7.75 17.44
C ILE A 140 16.56 6.98 17.50
N PRO A 141 16.22 6.33 18.61
CA PRO A 141 14.88 5.76 18.81
C PRO A 141 13.79 6.81 18.58
N LEU A 142 12.70 6.40 17.94
CA LEU A 142 11.48 7.18 17.89
C LEU A 142 10.58 6.82 19.06
N ASP A 143 10.05 7.83 19.73
CA ASP A 143 9.07 7.75 20.81
C ASP A 143 7.80 8.56 20.46
N HIS A 144 6.91 8.76 21.44
CA HIS A 144 5.66 9.51 21.27
C HIS A 144 5.83 11.01 21.05
N CYS A 145 7.00 11.61 21.28
CA CYS A 145 7.24 13.05 21.19
C CYS A 145 8.42 13.34 20.24
N PRO A 146 8.18 13.33 18.91
CA PRO A 146 9.25 13.39 17.91
C PRO A 146 10.05 14.69 17.92
N HIS A 147 11.25 14.65 17.33
CA HIS A 147 12.18 15.79 17.21
C HIS A 147 11.78 16.76 16.07
N ASP A 148 10.52 17.21 16.07
CA ASP A 148 10.01 18.25 15.18
C ASP A 148 10.70 19.61 15.41
N VAL A 149 10.40 20.63 14.58
CA VAL A 149 11.05 21.97 14.69
C VAL A 149 10.72 22.64 16.02
N GLN A 150 9.52 22.41 16.54
CA GLN A 150 9.10 22.85 17.88
C GLN A 150 9.21 21.70 18.87
N ASP A 151 9.87 21.95 20.00
CA ASP A 151 10.09 20.96 21.04
C ASP A 151 8.89 20.92 22.00
N MET A 152 8.15 19.82 21.97
CA MET A 152 6.96 19.62 22.81
C MET A 152 7.26 18.81 24.08
N THR A 153 8.51 18.40 24.31
CA THR A 153 8.88 17.52 25.42
C THR A 153 8.81 18.19 26.79
N GLY A 154 8.78 19.52 26.85
CA GLY A 154 8.58 20.29 28.09
C GLY A 154 7.11 20.42 28.52
N ILE A 155 6.15 20.10 27.65
CA ILE A 155 4.71 20.33 27.90
C ILE A 155 4.10 19.09 28.55
N ASN A 156 4.54 18.79 29.77
CA ASN A 156 4.21 17.56 30.49
C ASN A 156 2.75 17.50 30.93
N HIS A 157 2.16 16.31 30.86
CA HIS A 157 0.88 16.05 31.49
C HIS A 157 1.00 16.17 33.03
N PRO A 158 0.04 16.76 33.76
CA PRO A 158 0.15 16.96 35.22
C PRO A 158 0.20 15.67 36.05
N ARG A 159 -0.17 14.54 35.46
CA ARG A 159 -0.06 13.20 36.05
C ARG A 159 1.16 12.40 35.55
N ALA A 160 2.06 13.03 34.80
CA ALA A 160 3.23 12.35 34.25
C ALA A 160 4.25 11.99 35.33
N ASP A 161 4.71 10.74 35.29
CA ASP A 161 5.92 10.29 35.95
C ASP A 161 7.09 10.37 34.97
N LEU A 162 7.90 11.42 35.09
CA LEU A 162 9.03 11.66 34.20
C LEU A 162 10.11 10.59 34.32
N SER A 163 10.20 9.89 35.47
CA SER A 163 11.15 8.78 35.64
C SER A 163 10.81 7.58 34.75
N LYS A 164 9.56 7.48 34.30
CA LYS A 164 9.07 6.47 33.36
C LYS A 164 9.11 6.94 31.91
N GLY A 165 9.66 8.12 31.62
CA GLY A 165 9.68 8.67 30.27
C GLY A 165 8.33 9.26 29.80
N GLN A 166 7.41 9.58 30.72
CA GLN A 166 6.10 10.16 30.37
C GLN A 166 6.14 11.67 30.07
N TYR A 167 7.20 12.16 29.41
CA TYR A 167 7.37 13.58 29.11
C TYR A 167 6.52 14.06 27.94
N GLY A 168 6.22 15.36 27.93
CA GLY A 168 5.60 16.07 26.83
C GLY A 168 4.17 15.65 26.49
N THR A 169 3.92 15.68 25.18
CA THR A 169 2.65 15.40 24.50
C THR A 169 2.85 14.27 23.49
N VAL A 170 1.75 13.75 22.93
CA VAL A 170 1.75 12.58 22.04
C VAL A 170 1.54 12.98 20.59
N GLY A 171 2.37 12.44 19.68
CA GLY A 171 2.30 12.60 18.23
C GLY A 171 2.16 11.24 17.52
N GLN A 172 1.57 11.25 16.32
CA GLN A 172 1.24 10.02 15.58
C GLN A 172 2.41 9.37 14.83
N ALA A 173 3.58 10.01 14.73
CA ALA A 173 4.69 9.51 13.91
C ALA A 173 5.14 8.09 14.33
N LEU A 174 5.27 7.83 15.64
CA LEU A 174 5.57 6.49 16.16
C LEU A 174 4.51 5.47 15.74
N HIS A 175 3.24 5.85 15.85
CA HIS A 175 2.11 4.96 15.61
C HIS A 175 1.92 4.67 14.11
N ILE A 176 2.20 5.63 13.23
CA ILE A 176 2.28 5.40 11.77
C ILE A 176 3.34 4.34 11.49
N ALA A 177 4.55 4.54 12.03
CA ALA A 177 5.65 3.61 11.82
C ALA A 177 5.35 2.21 12.39
N LYS A 178 4.78 2.11 13.60
CA LYS A 178 4.36 0.82 14.18
C LYS A 178 3.36 0.08 13.30
N LYS A 179 2.39 0.79 12.71
CA LYS A 179 1.39 0.18 11.83
C LYS A 179 1.96 -0.20 10.46
N LEU A 180 3.06 0.41 10.00
CA LEU A 180 3.75 0.05 8.76
C LEU A 180 4.78 -1.07 8.92
N LEU A 181 5.38 -1.21 10.11
CA LEU A 181 6.48 -2.14 10.36
C LEU A 181 6.19 -3.60 9.96
N PRO A 182 4.97 -4.16 10.16
CA PRO A 182 4.67 -5.53 9.74
C PRO A 182 4.71 -5.76 8.21
N TYR A 183 4.72 -4.69 7.42
CA TYR A 183 4.65 -4.75 5.95
C TYR A 183 6.01 -4.52 5.27
N ILE A 184 7.10 -4.40 6.04
CA ILE A 184 8.45 -4.22 5.51
C ILE A 184 9.35 -5.42 5.84
N PRO A 185 10.38 -5.74 5.02
CA PRO A 185 11.33 -6.82 5.27
C PRO A 185 11.94 -6.78 6.67
N GLU A 186 12.22 -7.94 7.27
CA GLU A 186 12.71 -8.05 8.65
C GLU A 186 14.05 -7.36 8.88
N ASP A 187 14.90 -7.32 7.85
CA ASP A 187 16.19 -6.63 7.82
C ASP A 187 16.05 -5.11 7.59
N ALA A 188 14.86 -4.60 7.27
CA ALA A 188 14.60 -3.17 7.10
C ALA A 188 14.02 -2.53 8.37
N GLY A 189 14.22 -1.23 8.53
CA GLY A 189 13.59 -0.40 9.57
C GLY A 189 12.77 0.73 8.98
N ILE A 190 12.15 1.53 9.85
CA ILE A 190 11.49 2.79 9.47
C ILE A 190 12.25 3.95 10.10
N LEU A 191 12.62 4.93 9.29
CA LEU A 191 13.28 6.16 9.71
C LEU A 191 12.35 7.34 9.47
N MET A 192 11.76 7.86 10.55
CA MET A 192 10.92 9.05 10.50
C MET A 192 11.78 10.32 10.45
N VAL A 193 11.38 11.30 9.65
CA VAL A 193 12.08 12.59 9.53
C VAL A 193 11.16 13.71 9.98
N PRO A 194 11.10 14.02 11.29
CA PRO A 194 10.20 15.03 11.85
C PRO A 194 10.66 16.46 11.52
N CYS A 195 9.77 17.21 10.86
CA CYS A 195 10.01 18.55 10.31
C CYS A 195 8.81 19.51 10.52
N SER A 196 7.91 19.20 11.46
CA SER A 196 6.67 19.95 11.66
C SER A 196 6.85 21.14 12.59
N ARG A 197 5.96 22.13 12.49
CA ARG A 197 5.96 23.29 13.38
C ARG A 197 4.55 23.80 13.68
N GLY A 198 4.12 23.78 14.94
CA GLY A 198 2.83 24.30 15.36
C GLY A 198 2.59 25.76 14.93
N GLY A 199 1.41 26.08 14.42
CA GLY A 199 1.09 27.44 13.96
C GLY A 199 1.84 27.91 12.71
N ALA A 200 2.56 27.02 12.02
CA ALA A 200 3.15 27.35 10.73
C ALA A 200 2.11 27.40 9.61
N ALA A 201 2.29 28.34 8.69
CA ALA A 201 1.38 28.57 7.57
C ALA A 201 2.15 28.94 6.30
N PHE A 202 1.47 28.87 5.16
CA PHE A 202 1.99 29.40 3.90
C PHE A 202 1.83 30.94 3.83
N THR A 203 0.70 31.43 4.31
CA THR A 203 0.26 32.81 4.09
C THR A 203 0.53 33.75 5.26
N GLN A 204 0.94 33.21 6.41
CA GLN A 204 1.33 33.98 7.60
C GLN A 204 2.47 33.31 8.39
N GLY A 205 2.92 33.95 9.46
CA GLY A 205 4.05 33.49 10.27
C GLY A 205 5.40 34.08 9.85
N ALA A 206 6.36 34.06 10.77
CA ALA A 206 7.71 34.54 10.55
C ALA A 206 8.51 33.54 9.70
N ASP A 207 9.40 34.05 8.83
CA ASP A 207 10.29 33.18 8.04
C ASP A 207 11.23 32.37 8.94
N GLY A 208 11.75 32.98 10.00
CA GLY A 208 12.77 32.39 10.86
C GLY A 208 14.12 32.31 10.17
N ALA A 209 14.92 31.29 10.50
CA ALA A 209 16.24 31.08 9.91
C ALA A 209 16.55 29.58 9.79
N PHE A 210 17.40 29.22 8.84
CA PHE A 210 17.91 27.86 8.66
C PHE A 210 19.41 27.83 8.94
N ASN A 211 19.86 26.83 9.67
CA ASN A 211 21.27 26.55 9.92
C ASN A 211 21.58 25.11 9.53
N ALA A 212 22.60 24.88 8.70
CA ALA A 212 22.95 23.53 8.25
C ALA A 212 23.30 22.56 9.39
N ALA A 213 23.76 23.06 10.54
CA ALA A 213 24.15 22.26 11.70
C ALA A 213 23.03 22.00 12.70
N SER A 214 21.90 22.73 12.64
CA SER A 214 20.81 22.61 13.62
C SER A 214 19.39 22.66 13.02
N GLY A 215 19.27 22.87 11.72
CA GLY A 215 18.02 22.96 10.99
C GLY A 215 17.33 24.32 11.08
N ALA A 216 16.03 24.33 10.81
CA ALA A 216 15.17 25.50 11.03
C ALA A 216 15.13 25.88 12.51
N THR A 217 15.16 27.19 12.78
CA THR A 217 14.94 27.72 14.13
C THR A 217 13.49 27.56 14.54
N GLU A 218 13.22 27.45 15.84
CA GLU A 218 11.87 27.35 16.39
C GLU A 218 10.96 28.55 16.02
N ALA A 219 11.55 29.71 15.74
CA ALA A 219 10.85 30.90 15.27
C ALA A 219 10.33 30.78 13.81
N SER A 220 10.80 29.80 13.04
CA SER A 220 10.40 29.58 11.65
C SER A 220 8.96 29.09 11.61
N ALA A 221 8.02 29.90 11.17
CA ALA A 221 6.58 29.58 11.10
C ALA A 221 5.99 29.80 9.70
N ARG A 222 6.84 29.92 8.68
CA ARG A 222 6.46 30.11 7.28
C ARG A 222 6.86 28.92 6.42
N TRP A 223 5.89 28.24 5.84
CA TRP A 223 6.09 27.28 4.75
C TRP A 223 6.15 28.00 3.40
N GLY A 224 6.87 27.41 2.44
CA GLY A 224 7.03 27.93 1.09
C GLY A 224 8.40 27.60 0.52
N THR A 225 8.50 27.61 -0.82
CA THR A 225 9.77 27.37 -1.52
C THR A 225 10.87 28.32 -1.03
N GLY A 226 12.04 27.77 -0.69
CA GLY A 226 13.19 28.53 -0.21
C GLY A 226 13.09 29.03 1.24
N LYS A 227 11.97 28.78 1.95
CA LYS A 227 11.81 29.17 3.36
C LYS A 227 12.56 28.21 4.30
N PRO A 228 12.92 28.64 5.52
CA PRO A 228 13.65 27.79 6.47
C PRO A 228 13.00 26.44 6.77
N LEU A 229 11.67 26.39 6.92
CA LEU A 229 10.96 25.12 7.14
C LEU A 229 11.06 24.18 5.92
N TYR A 230 11.02 24.73 4.71
CA TYR A 230 11.24 23.95 3.49
C TYR A 230 12.68 23.43 3.39
N GLN A 231 13.67 24.28 3.68
CA GLN A 231 15.08 23.89 3.69
C GLN A 231 15.35 22.81 4.73
N ASP A 232 14.70 22.88 5.89
CA ASP A 232 14.78 21.85 6.93
C ASP A 232 14.17 20.52 6.48
N LEU A 233 12.96 20.53 5.90
CA LEU A 233 12.34 19.35 5.31
C LEU A 233 13.24 18.68 4.25
N LEU A 234 13.75 19.47 3.31
CA LEU A 234 14.62 18.99 2.23
C LEU A 234 15.94 18.42 2.77
N SER A 235 16.67 19.21 3.56
CA SER A 235 18.01 18.84 4.05
C SER A 235 17.96 17.62 4.97
N ARG A 236 16.93 17.50 5.83
CA ARG A 236 16.78 16.33 6.70
C ARG A 236 16.35 15.09 5.93
N THR A 237 15.51 15.24 4.90
CA THR A 237 15.16 14.12 4.02
C THR A 237 16.41 13.61 3.30
N LYS A 238 17.23 14.49 2.71
CA LYS A 238 18.51 14.13 2.10
C LYS A 238 19.44 13.45 3.11
N ALA A 239 19.61 14.03 4.30
CA ALA A 239 20.43 13.44 5.36
C ALA A 239 19.97 12.03 5.77
N ALA A 240 18.67 11.74 5.75
CA ALA A 240 18.16 10.40 6.00
C ALA A 240 18.51 9.42 4.87
N LEU A 241 18.43 9.85 3.61
CA LEU A 241 18.76 9.04 2.44
C LEU A 241 20.27 8.80 2.30
N ASP A 242 21.09 9.83 2.54
CA ASP A 242 22.56 9.79 2.44
C ASP A 242 23.22 8.88 3.47
N LYS A 243 22.54 8.61 4.60
CA LYS A 243 23.06 7.69 5.63
C LYS A 243 23.28 6.28 5.11
N ASN A 244 22.50 5.85 4.12
CA ASN A 244 22.64 4.52 3.53
C ASN A 244 22.00 4.51 2.14
N PRO A 245 22.73 4.16 1.07
CA PRO A 245 22.20 4.15 -0.30
C PRO A 245 21.05 3.15 -0.51
N LYS A 246 20.89 2.16 0.38
CA LYS A 246 19.73 1.24 0.39
C LYS A 246 18.47 1.86 0.99
N ASN A 247 18.57 3.00 1.68
CA ASN A 247 17.39 3.68 2.21
C ASN A 247 16.44 4.06 1.08
N ARG A 248 15.13 4.01 1.35
CA ARG A 248 14.09 4.29 0.38
C ARG A 248 13.12 5.35 0.90
N LEU A 249 12.94 6.46 0.20
CA LEU A 249 11.92 7.46 0.51
C LEU A 249 10.55 6.87 0.17
N LEU A 250 9.78 6.50 1.19
CA LEU A 250 8.53 5.76 1.02
C LEU A 250 7.35 6.70 0.72
N ALA A 251 7.23 7.78 1.47
CA ALA A 251 6.17 8.78 1.34
C ALA A 251 6.57 10.06 2.09
N VAL A 252 5.94 11.19 1.75
CA VAL A 252 5.91 12.39 2.62
C VAL A 252 4.54 12.45 3.27
N VAL A 253 4.46 12.54 4.59
CA VAL A 253 3.20 12.73 5.31
C VAL A 253 3.07 14.19 5.69
N TRP A 254 1.97 14.80 5.28
CA TRP A 254 1.72 16.22 5.37
C TRP A 254 0.39 16.49 6.09
N MET A 255 0.40 17.21 7.21
CA MET A 255 -0.83 17.67 7.88
C MET A 255 -0.70 19.15 8.20
N GLN A 256 -1.33 19.98 7.37
CA GLN A 256 -1.22 21.43 7.44
C GLN A 256 -2.42 22.11 6.81
N GLY A 257 -2.73 23.33 7.29
CA GLY A 257 -3.64 24.25 6.61
C GLY A 257 -4.43 25.10 7.59
N GLU A 258 -4.50 24.71 8.87
CA GLU A 258 -5.36 25.33 9.87
C GLU A 258 -5.10 26.82 10.07
N PHE A 259 -3.83 27.24 10.11
CA PHE A 259 -3.52 28.67 10.22
C PHE A 259 -3.75 29.42 8.90
N ASP A 260 -3.69 28.76 7.74
CA ASP A 260 -4.03 29.40 6.46
C ASP A 260 -5.53 29.68 6.34
N LEU A 261 -6.40 28.88 7.00
CA LEU A 261 -7.85 29.12 7.04
C LEU A 261 -8.23 30.50 7.60
N GLN A 262 -7.36 31.07 8.44
CA GLN A 262 -7.55 32.35 9.11
C GLN A 262 -6.88 33.53 8.37
N ALA A 263 -6.22 33.26 7.25
CA ALA A 263 -5.41 34.23 6.53
C ALA A 263 -5.79 34.24 5.03
N ALA A 264 -4.82 34.45 4.13
CA ALA A 264 -5.06 34.49 2.69
C ALA A 264 -5.26 33.09 2.09
N TYR A 265 -6.19 32.31 2.64
CA TYR A 265 -6.42 30.88 2.38
C TYR A 265 -6.50 30.51 0.88
N ALA A 266 -6.99 31.41 0.03
CA ALA A 266 -7.06 31.20 -1.41
C ALA A 266 -5.68 31.02 -2.09
N GLN A 267 -4.60 31.49 -1.46
CA GLN A 267 -3.23 31.33 -1.97
C GLN A 267 -2.61 29.98 -1.60
N HIS A 268 -3.16 29.28 -0.60
CA HIS A 268 -2.60 28.05 -0.06
C HIS A 268 -2.41 26.96 -1.14
N PRO A 269 -3.42 26.60 -1.96
CA PRO A 269 -3.27 25.47 -2.90
C PRO A 269 -2.12 25.67 -3.89
N VAL A 270 -1.94 26.90 -4.40
CA VAL A 270 -0.86 27.23 -5.34
C VAL A 270 0.51 27.18 -4.66
N GLN A 271 0.61 27.70 -3.43
CA GLN A 271 1.87 27.68 -2.68
C GLN A 271 2.27 26.28 -2.24
N PHE A 272 1.30 25.45 -1.85
CA PHE A 272 1.52 24.03 -1.56
C PHE A 272 2.00 23.27 -2.81
N ALA A 273 1.33 23.42 -3.96
CA ALA A 273 1.75 22.79 -5.20
C ALA A 273 3.17 23.22 -5.61
N ALA A 274 3.51 24.51 -5.47
CA ALA A 274 4.86 25.01 -5.73
C ALA A 274 5.92 24.38 -4.80
N LEU A 275 5.59 24.19 -3.52
CA LEU A 275 6.46 23.54 -2.55
C LEU A 275 6.68 22.06 -2.91
N VAL A 276 5.63 21.32 -3.24
CA VAL A 276 5.71 19.90 -3.64
C VAL A 276 6.58 19.76 -4.90
N LYS A 277 6.32 20.60 -5.90
CA LYS A 277 7.09 20.63 -7.14
C LYS A 277 8.57 20.88 -6.87
N GLN A 278 8.89 21.91 -6.07
CA GLN A 278 10.28 22.22 -5.77
C GLN A 278 10.95 21.10 -4.96
N PHE A 279 10.28 20.53 -3.96
CA PHE A 279 10.82 19.41 -3.18
C PHE A 279 11.22 18.24 -4.08
N ARG A 280 10.42 17.94 -5.09
CA ARG A 280 10.71 16.89 -6.07
C ARG A 280 11.90 17.23 -6.96
N THR A 281 11.94 18.46 -7.48
CA THR A 281 13.08 18.96 -8.26
C THR A 281 14.38 18.86 -7.45
N ASP A 282 14.35 19.32 -6.21
CA ASP A 282 15.56 19.40 -5.37
C ASP A 282 16.01 18.03 -4.86
N LEU A 283 15.17 17.00 -5.00
CA LEU A 283 15.48 15.61 -4.69
C LEU A 283 15.88 14.77 -5.91
N ALA A 284 16.04 15.38 -7.09
CA ALA A 284 16.41 14.65 -8.31
C ALA A 284 17.68 13.80 -8.15
N ASP A 285 18.68 14.28 -7.43
CA ASP A 285 19.95 13.55 -7.18
C ASP A 285 19.76 12.30 -6.30
N HIS A 286 18.63 12.19 -5.59
CA HIS A 286 18.26 11.06 -4.74
C HIS A 286 17.23 10.13 -5.39
N ALA A 287 16.96 10.31 -6.69
CA ALA A 287 16.01 9.52 -7.45
C ALA A 287 16.21 8.00 -7.29
N ALA A 288 17.45 7.53 -7.21
CA ALA A 288 17.82 6.11 -7.01
C ALA A 288 17.20 5.48 -5.73
N GLN A 289 16.77 6.31 -4.78
CA GLN A 289 16.21 5.92 -3.49
C GLN A 289 14.69 6.14 -3.41
N MET A 290 14.01 6.35 -4.55
CA MET A 290 12.58 6.65 -4.65
C MET A 290 11.81 5.57 -5.42
N PRO A 291 10.47 5.47 -5.27
CA PRO A 291 9.67 4.58 -6.10
C PRO A 291 9.84 4.94 -7.58
N ASP A 292 9.90 3.94 -8.45
CA ASP A 292 10.10 4.09 -9.90
C ASP A 292 11.33 4.96 -10.30
N PHE A 293 12.25 5.19 -9.36
CA PHE A 293 13.38 6.10 -9.46
C PHE A 293 13.01 7.55 -9.84
N LYS A 294 11.85 8.02 -9.36
CA LYS A 294 11.39 9.39 -9.63
C LYS A 294 10.83 10.05 -8.39
N ALA A 295 11.20 11.31 -8.18
CA ALA A 295 10.66 12.10 -7.08
C ALA A 295 9.14 12.35 -7.22
N ASP A 296 8.63 12.42 -8.46
CA ASP A 296 7.20 12.52 -8.73
C ASP A 296 6.40 11.30 -8.25
N SER A 297 7.06 10.16 -8.07
CA SER A 297 6.47 8.87 -7.72
C SER A 297 6.41 8.64 -6.21
N VAL A 298 7.09 9.49 -5.42
CA VAL A 298 6.90 9.56 -3.97
C VAL A 298 5.54 10.20 -3.67
N PRO A 299 4.64 9.47 -2.99
CA PRO A 299 3.33 10.00 -2.66
C PRO A 299 3.41 11.02 -1.51
N TRP A 300 2.66 12.12 -1.66
CA TRP A 300 2.39 13.09 -0.61
C TRP A 300 1.04 12.76 0.03
N ILE A 301 1.08 12.23 1.25
CA ILE A 301 -0.09 11.81 2.02
C ILE A 301 -0.55 12.98 2.88
N CYS A 302 -1.53 13.71 2.35
CA CYS A 302 -2.08 14.92 2.94
C CYS A 302 -3.25 14.56 3.86
N GLY A 303 -3.02 14.58 5.16
CA GLY A 303 -4.03 14.28 6.16
C GLY A 303 -4.99 15.46 6.39
N ASP A 304 -6.22 15.12 6.75
CA ASP A 304 -7.27 16.05 7.15
C ASP A 304 -6.98 16.76 8.49
N THR A 305 -7.89 17.63 8.91
CA THR A 305 -7.84 18.32 10.21
C THR A 305 -9.03 17.95 11.10
N THR A 306 -9.14 18.58 12.28
CA THR A 306 -10.24 18.31 13.21
C THR A 306 -11.55 18.89 12.70
N TYR A 307 -12.67 18.35 13.19
CA TYR A 307 -14.00 18.88 12.87
C TYR A 307 -14.17 20.35 13.30
N TYR A 308 -13.42 20.82 14.32
CA TYR A 308 -13.44 22.21 14.75
C TYR A 308 -13.11 23.15 13.59
N TRP A 309 -11.96 22.93 12.92
CA TRP A 309 -11.50 23.79 11.83
C TRP A 309 -12.47 23.79 10.64
N LYS A 310 -13.02 22.62 10.29
CA LYS A 310 -14.02 22.49 9.23
C LYS A 310 -15.31 23.23 9.56
N ASN A 311 -15.79 23.11 10.80
CA ASN A 311 -17.03 23.76 11.22
C ASN A 311 -16.88 25.28 11.38
N THR A 312 -15.72 25.74 11.83
CA THR A 312 -15.44 27.18 12.00
C THR A 312 -15.16 27.88 10.67
N TYR A 313 -14.51 27.21 9.71
CA TYR A 313 -14.10 27.81 8.44
C TYR A 313 -14.48 26.93 7.23
N PRO A 314 -15.77 26.64 6.98
CA PRO A 314 -16.19 25.67 5.98
C PRO A 314 -15.73 26.04 4.55
N THR A 315 -15.88 27.30 4.15
CA THR A 315 -15.47 27.77 2.82
C THR A 315 -13.95 27.72 2.62
N GLN A 316 -13.21 28.14 3.64
CA GLN A 316 -11.75 28.13 3.60
C GLN A 316 -11.22 26.70 3.65
N TYR A 317 -11.87 25.83 4.43
CA TYR A 317 -11.55 24.41 4.50
C TYR A 317 -11.72 23.75 3.13
N ASP A 318 -12.85 23.99 2.45
CA ASP A 318 -13.08 23.45 1.10
C ASP A 318 -12.03 23.94 0.10
N THR A 319 -11.51 25.15 0.27
CA THR A 319 -10.42 25.67 -0.57
C THR A 319 -9.07 25.02 -0.25
N VAL A 320 -8.68 25.01 1.02
CA VAL A 320 -7.37 24.52 1.49
C VAL A 320 -7.29 23.00 1.42
N TYR A 321 -8.21 22.30 2.11
CA TYR A 321 -8.22 20.83 2.18
C TYR A 321 -8.85 20.19 0.94
N GLY A 322 -9.79 20.86 0.26
CA GLY A 322 -10.21 20.45 -1.08
C GLY A 322 -9.11 20.62 -2.12
N GLY A 323 -8.22 21.62 -1.95
CA GLY A 323 -7.02 21.82 -2.77
C GLY A 323 -6.06 20.63 -2.74
N TYR A 324 -5.97 19.88 -1.63
CA TYR A 324 -5.19 18.63 -1.59
C TYR A 324 -5.78 17.54 -2.48
N LYS A 325 -7.11 17.48 -2.64
CA LYS A 325 -7.79 16.49 -3.50
C LYS A 325 -7.64 16.81 -4.99
N THR A 326 -7.52 18.09 -5.32
CA THR A 326 -7.46 18.60 -6.70
C THR A 326 -6.09 19.16 -7.07
N CYS A 327 -5.06 18.85 -6.27
CA CYS A 327 -3.71 19.32 -6.50
C CYS A 327 -3.22 18.86 -7.89
N GLN A 328 -2.60 19.79 -8.63
CA GLN A 328 -2.10 19.52 -9.97
C GLN A 328 -0.78 18.74 -9.97
N GLU A 329 -0.06 18.75 -8.85
CA GLU A 329 1.14 17.94 -8.70
C GLU A 329 0.75 16.45 -8.58
N PRO A 330 1.40 15.54 -9.33
CA PRO A 330 1.04 14.13 -9.34
C PRO A 330 1.22 13.50 -7.96
N ASN A 331 0.55 12.38 -7.68
CA ASN A 331 0.73 11.60 -6.45
C ASN A 331 0.57 12.40 -5.14
N VAL A 332 -0.33 13.38 -5.12
CA VAL A 332 -0.83 14.03 -3.90
C VAL A 332 -2.17 13.42 -3.54
N PHE A 333 -2.30 12.93 -2.32
CA PHE A 333 -3.47 12.18 -1.88
C PHE A 333 -4.02 12.70 -0.56
N PHE A 334 -5.32 12.95 -0.52
CA PHE A 334 -6.01 13.39 0.69
C PHE A 334 -6.49 12.20 1.53
N VAL A 335 -6.28 12.25 2.84
CA VAL A 335 -6.70 11.22 3.80
C VAL A 335 -7.68 11.80 4.81
N PRO A 336 -8.98 11.41 4.78
CA PRO A 336 -10.00 11.99 5.64
C PRO A 336 -9.90 11.51 7.09
N PHE A 337 -10.09 12.42 8.04
CA PHE A 337 -10.11 12.09 9.48
C PHE A 337 -11.38 12.54 10.19
N MET A 338 -12.30 13.27 9.55
CA MET A 338 -13.42 13.91 10.25
C MET A 338 -14.21 12.97 11.17
N THR A 339 -14.57 11.78 10.67
CA THR A 339 -15.35 10.81 11.44
C THR A 339 -14.75 9.41 11.41
N ASP A 340 -15.04 8.63 12.44
CA ASP A 340 -14.88 7.18 12.45
C ASP A 340 -15.86 6.49 11.48
N GLU A 341 -15.80 5.17 11.43
CA GLU A 341 -16.61 4.33 10.55
C GLU A 341 -18.10 4.34 10.92
N ASN A 342 -18.45 4.87 12.10
CA ASN A 342 -19.81 4.98 12.63
C ASN A 342 -20.36 6.42 12.54
N GLY A 343 -19.60 7.35 11.96
CA GLY A 343 -19.99 8.75 11.80
C GLY A 343 -19.72 9.63 13.03
N ASN A 344 -19.04 9.12 14.06
CA ASN A 344 -18.64 9.93 15.22
C ASN A 344 -17.41 10.76 14.86
N ASN A 345 -17.36 11.99 15.36
CA ASN A 345 -16.19 12.84 15.17
C ASN A 345 -14.92 12.20 15.76
N THR A 346 -13.82 12.29 15.01
CA THR A 346 -12.52 11.87 15.54
C THR A 346 -12.17 12.68 16.80
N PRO A 347 -11.79 12.02 17.91
CA PRO A 347 -11.58 12.70 19.17
C PRO A 347 -10.50 13.79 19.13
N THR A 348 -10.81 14.91 19.77
CA THR A 348 -9.91 16.06 19.95
C THR A 348 -9.47 16.17 21.40
N ASN A 349 -8.61 17.13 21.71
CA ASN A 349 -8.23 17.45 23.08
C ASN A 349 -9.36 18.10 23.91
N GLU A 350 -10.58 18.22 23.37
CA GLU A 350 -11.73 18.58 24.20
C GLU A 350 -11.85 17.61 25.39
N PRO A 351 -11.94 18.09 26.64
CA PRO A 351 -11.98 17.23 27.83
C PRO A 351 -13.04 16.12 27.78
N ALA A 352 -14.17 16.36 27.14
CA ALA A 352 -15.24 15.37 26.98
C ALA A 352 -14.91 14.26 25.97
N GLN A 353 -13.93 14.47 25.09
CA GLN A 353 -13.50 13.54 24.04
C GLN A 353 -12.17 12.85 24.36
N ASP A 354 -11.43 13.38 25.34
CA ASP A 354 -10.23 12.75 25.90
C ASP A 354 -10.29 12.78 27.44
N PRO A 355 -11.22 12.00 28.04
CA PRO A 355 -11.43 11.98 29.48
C PRO A 355 -10.32 11.21 30.21
N ASP A 356 -10.24 11.42 31.52
CA ASP A 356 -9.44 10.56 32.39
C ASP A 356 -10.09 9.18 32.51
N ILE A 357 -9.27 8.14 32.37
CA ILE A 357 -9.66 6.74 32.56
C ILE A 357 -8.68 6.11 33.57
N PRO A 358 -8.81 6.42 34.88
CA PRO A 358 -7.86 5.94 35.90
C PRO A 358 -7.74 4.41 35.94
N ALA A 359 -8.82 3.69 35.63
CA ALA A 359 -8.83 2.23 35.54
C ALA A 359 -7.90 1.68 34.45
N ALA A 360 -7.65 2.45 33.39
CA ALA A 360 -6.69 2.13 32.33
C ALA A 360 -5.31 2.76 32.57
N ASN A 361 -5.09 3.35 33.76
CA ASN A 361 -3.92 4.16 34.08
C ASN A 361 -3.65 5.25 33.03
N TYR A 362 -4.72 5.80 32.45
CA TYR A 362 -4.66 6.84 31.45
C TYR A 362 -5.38 8.07 31.97
N TYR A 363 -4.73 9.22 31.83
CA TYR A 363 -5.31 10.53 32.13
C TYR A 363 -5.29 11.34 30.84
N GLY A 364 -6.45 11.80 30.40
CA GLY A 364 -6.63 12.45 29.11
C GLY A 364 -6.40 13.96 29.21
N ALA A 365 -6.70 14.65 28.11
CA ALA A 365 -6.66 16.11 28.06
C ALA A 365 -7.52 16.78 29.16
N ALA A 366 -8.54 16.10 29.70
CA ALA A 366 -9.35 16.59 30.82
C ALA A 366 -8.55 17.00 32.06
N SER A 367 -7.42 16.35 32.32
CA SER A 367 -6.53 16.67 33.44
C SER A 367 -5.68 17.92 33.21
N ARG A 368 -5.62 18.47 31.99
CA ARG A 368 -4.83 19.67 31.66
C ARG A 368 -5.57 20.98 31.94
N SER A 369 -4.79 22.02 32.24
CA SER A 369 -5.25 23.39 32.51
C SER A 369 -4.41 24.41 31.76
N ASN A 370 -4.71 25.71 31.92
CA ASN A 370 -3.98 26.77 31.24
C ASN A 370 -2.47 26.80 31.49
N GLY A 371 -2.00 26.19 32.58
CA GLY A 371 -0.57 26.10 32.87
C GLY A 371 0.18 25.03 32.08
N ASN A 372 -0.52 24.09 31.43
CA ASN A 372 0.12 22.92 30.82
C ASN A 372 -0.56 22.37 29.54
N TRP A 373 -1.64 22.98 29.05
CA TRP A 373 -2.21 22.64 27.74
C TRP A 373 -1.41 23.26 26.58
N VAL A 374 -1.59 22.75 25.37
CA VAL A 374 -0.90 23.25 24.16
C VAL A 374 -1.60 24.47 23.55
N SER A 375 -2.90 24.63 23.79
CA SER A 375 -3.72 25.73 23.28
C SER A 375 -5.02 25.83 24.09
N SER A 376 -5.56 27.04 24.21
CA SER A 376 -6.90 27.27 24.78
C SER A 376 -8.02 26.73 23.88
N LEU A 377 -7.79 26.61 22.57
CA LEU A 377 -8.73 26.02 21.62
C LEU A 377 -8.56 24.50 21.59
N ARG A 378 -9.16 23.79 22.55
CA ARG A 378 -8.93 22.35 22.75
C ARG A 378 -9.33 21.51 21.53
N GLY A 379 -10.50 21.76 20.96
CA GLY A 379 -11.00 21.08 19.75
C GLY A 379 -10.17 21.29 18.48
N SER A 380 -9.22 22.24 18.48
CA SER A 380 -8.37 22.50 17.31
C SER A 380 -7.29 21.43 17.07
N HIS A 381 -7.09 20.51 18.04
CA HIS A 381 -6.07 19.47 17.96
C HIS A 381 -6.63 18.09 18.26
N PHE A 382 -6.18 17.09 17.50
CA PHE A 382 -6.52 15.69 17.76
C PHE A 382 -5.96 15.20 19.10
N SER A 383 -6.72 14.33 19.79
CA SER A 383 -6.34 13.75 21.08
C SER A 383 -5.18 12.76 20.98
N SER A 384 -4.57 12.42 22.12
CA SER A 384 -3.57 11.35 22.18
C SER A 384 -4.15 10.00 21.71
N TRP A 385 -5.42 9.71 22.01
CA TRP A 385 -6.09 8.49 21.51
C TRP A 385 -6.24 8.48 19.99
N ALA A 386 -6.70 9.57 19.39
CA ALA A 386 -6.83 9.65 17.94
C ALA A 386 -5.48 9.48 17.23
N ARG A 387 -4.40 10.00 17.85
CA ARG A 387 -3.02 9.89 17.36
C ARG A 387 -2.39 8.51 17.56
N ARG A 388 -2.92 7.67 18.45
CA ARG A 388 -2.49 6.27 18.63
C ARG A 388 -3.16 5.33 17.64
N ASP A 389 -4.39 5.65 17.23
CA ASP A 389 -5.20 4.70 16.46
C ASP A 389 -5.71 5.19 15.10
N ILE A 390 -6.85 5.89 15.05
CA ILE A 390 -7.55 6.17 13.78
C ILE A 390 -6.71 6.99 12.79
N ILE A 391 -5.99 8.01 13.26
CA ILE A 391 -5.13 8.85 12.41
C ILE A 391 -3.97 8.04 11.82
N PRO A 392 -3.11 7.39 12.64
CA PRO A 392 -2.02 6.58 12.09
C PRO A 392 -2.53 5.39 11.28
N ALA A 393 -3.70 4.81 11.59
CA ALA A 393 -4.30 3.72 10.80
C ALA A 393 -4.62 4.17 9.39
N ARG A 394 -5.29 5.32 9.23
CA ARG A 394 -5.64 5.87 7.92
C ARG A 394 -4.41 6.34 7.15
N LEU A 395 -3.44 6.97 7.81
CA LEU A 395 -2.20 7.40 7.19
C LEU A 395 -1.33 6.22 6.73
N ALA A 396 -1.14 5.20 7.58
CA ALA A 396 -0.41 3.99 7.21
C ALA A 396 -1.12 3.25 6.06
N SER A 397 -2.44 3.16 6.11
CA SER A 397 -3.23 2.56 5.02
C SER A 397 -3.01 3.30 3.70
N ALA A 398 -3.03 4.64 3.71
CA ALA A 398 -2.73 5.46 2.54
C ALA A 398 -1.28 5.27 2.04
N ILE A 399 -0.29 5.15 2.93
CA ILE A 399 1.09 4.88 2.51
C ILE A 399 1.20 3.52 1.81
N LEU A 400 0.63 2.45 2.40
CA LEU A 400 0.58 1.12 1.78
C LEU A 400 -0.15 1.14 0.43
N LEU A 401 -1.21 1.94 0.35
CA LEU A 401 -1.99 2.23 -0.85
C LEU A 401 -1.16 2.70 -2.04
N TYR A 402 -0.36 3.73 -1.79
CA TYR A 402 0.17 4.61 -2.82
C TYR A 402 1.64 4.36 -3.07
N ALA A 403 2.41 4.17 -1.98
CA ALA A 403 3.79 3.78 -2.07
C ALA A 403 3.93 2.28 -2.41
N GLY A 404 3.05 1.44 -1.83
CA GLY A 404 3.09 -0.02 -2.02
C GLY A 404 2.66 -0.53 -3.40
N ARG A 405 2.01 0.31 -4.21
CA ARG A 405 1.68 0.00 -5.62
C ARG A 405 2.83 0.19 -6.60
N LYS A 406 3.91 0.87 -6.20
CA LYS A 406 5.03 1.31 -7.06
C LYS A 406 6.36 0.61 -6.74
N SER A 407 6.31 -0.70 -6.49
CA SER A 407 7.45 -1.63 -6.35
C SER A 407 8.31 -1.56 -5.06
N LEU A 408 8.15 -0.59 -4.16
CA LEU A 408 9.00 -0.52 -2.94
C LEU A 408 8.65 -1.53 -1.82
N LEU A 409 7.46 -2.15 -1.87
CA LEU A 409 6.91 -2.97 -0.76
C LEU A 409 6.38 -4.36 -1.17
N ALA A 410 6.81 -4.95 -2.29
CA ALA A 410 6.39 -6.33 -2.62
C ALA A 410 7.33 -7.35 -1.93
N ALA A 411 6.87 -8.30 -1.09
CA ALA A 411 5.53 -8.88 -0.97
C ALA A 411 5.16 -9.39 0.46
N PRO A 412 3.87 -9.61 0.81
CA PRO A 412 2.65 -9.25 0.09
C PRO A 412 1.66 -8.35 0.88
N THR A 413 0.75 -7.76 0.10
CA THR A 413 -0.65 -7.36 0.39
C THR A 413 -0.96 -5.86 0.42
N GLY A 414 -1.63 -5.45 -0.67
CA GLY A 414 -2.69 -4.44 -0.83
C GLY A 414 -2.55 -3.02 -0.27
N SER A 415 -3.14 -1.97 -0.85
CA SER A 415 -3.91 -1.76 -2.09
C SER A 415 -4.66 -0.43 -1.96
N ALA A 416 -4.69 0.50 -2.95
CA ALA A 416 -5.93 1.30 -3.13
C ALA A 416 -6.05 2.81 -3.59
N LEU A 417 -5.58 3.31 -4.76
CA LEU A 417 -6.27 4.34 -5.64
C LEU A 417 -6.16 5.85 -5.33
N PRO A 418 -6.13 6.80 -6.33
CA PRO A 418 -7.16 6.96 -7.37
C PRO A 418 -6.68 7.26 -8.81
N ALA A 419 -7.68 7.26 -9.70
CA ALA A 419 -7.63 7.44 -11.14
C ALA A 419 -7.85 8.91 -11.58
N THR A 420 -7.24 9.30 -12.69
CA THR A 420 -7.71 10.38 -13.57
C THR A 420 -7.70 9.89 -15.02
N THR A 421 -8.82 10.12 -15.71
CA THR A 421 -9.05 9.78 -17.11
C THR A 421 -8.58 10.90 -18.05
N THR A 422 -7.79 10.49 -19.05
CA THR A 422 -7.61 11.03 -20.42
C THR A 422 -7.14 12.48 -20.62
N ALA A 423 -5.93 12.62 -21.19
CA ALA A 423 -5.77 13.01 -22.59
C ALA A 423 -4.37 12.63 -23.11
N THR A 424 -4.35 11.89 -24.21
CA THR A 424 -3.21 11.67 -25.10
C THR A 424 -2.62 12.98 -25.60
N THR A 425 -1.34 13.23 -25.38
CA THR A 425 -0.51 13.99 -26.33
C THR A 425 0.90 13.39 -26.39
N ASN A 426 1.29 13.02 -27.61
CA ASN A 426 2.67 12.74 -27.97
C ASN A 426 3.46 14.06 -27.84
N ALA A 427 4.46 14.11 -26.97
CA ALA A 427 5.48 15.14 -27.01
C ALA A 427 6.82 14.55 -26.56
N THR A 428 7.66 14.30 -27.56
CA THR A 428 9.10 14.08 -27.46
C THR A 428 9.77 15.33 -26.86
N ASN A 429 10.43 15.19 -25.70
CA ASN A 429 11.43 16.17 -25.26
C ASN A 429 12.75 15.45 -25.03
N ASP A 430 13.59 15.47 -26.06
CA ASP A 430 15.03 15.27 -25.97
C ASP A 430 15.65 16.51 -25.34
N THR A 431 16.28 16.37 -24.18
CA THR A 431 17.42 17.21 -23.79
C THR A 431 18.34 16.38 -22.89
N ALA A 432 19.56 16.15 -23.37
CA ALA A 432 20.55 15.25 -22.81
C ALA A 432 21.23 15.82 -21.55
N ALA A 433 21.23 15.02 -20.48
CA ALA A 433 22.28 14.95 -19.47
C ALA A 433 22.27 13.52 -18.87
N ALA A 434 23.46 12.95 -18.71
CA ALA A 434 23.78 11.57 -18.36
C ALA A 434 23.06 11.01 -17.11
N ALA A 435 21.82 10.55 -17.27
CA ALA A 435 21.03 9.87 -16.23
C ALA A 435 20.95 8.37 -16.52
N THR A 436 20.92 7.55 -15.46
CA THR A 436 20.64 6.11 -15.59
C THR A 436 19.18 5.93 -16.03
N LEU A 437 18.93 5.50 -17.25
CA LEU A 437 17.56 5.29 -17.74
C LEU A 437 17.03 3.93 -17.30
N SER A 438 15.77 3.91 -16.82
CA SER A 438 15.10 2.70 -16.39
C SER A 438 14.08 2.21 -17.42
N TYR A 439 14.12 0.92 -17.72
CA TYR A 439 13.29 0.26 -18.73
C TYR A 439 12.47 -0.87 -18.09
N THR A 440 11.16 -0.87 -18.30
CA THR A 440 10.26 -1.92 -17.80
C THR A 440 9.22 -2.25 -18.88
N PRO A 441 8.94 -3.53 -19.17
CA PRO A 441 7.87 -3.92 -20.08
C PRO A 441 6.50 -3.47 -19.58
N LYS A 442 5.63 -2.97 -20.46
CA LYS A 442 4.30 -2.48 -20.07
C LYS A 442 3.33 -3.65 -19.82
N VAL A 443 2.59 -3.56 -18.72
CA VAL A 443 1.58 -4.54 -18.29
C VAL A 443 0.38 -3.82 -17.68
N ASP A 444 -0.83 -4.22 -18.08
CA ASP A 444 -2.08 -3.78 -17.46
C ASP A 444 -2.74 -4.89 -16.66
N GLU A 445 -3.44 -4.53 -15.59
CA GLU A 445 -4.13 -5.46 -14.71
C GLU A 445 -5.64 -5.23 -14.75
N VAL A 446 -6.41 -6.28 -15.03
CA VAL A 446 -7.88 -6.24 -15.15
C VAL A 446 -8.54 -7.30 -14.26
N GLY A 447 -9.82 -7.15 -13.99
CA GLY A 447 -10.60 -8.11 -13.22
C GLY A 447 -10.75 -7.79 -11.73
N TYR A 448 -11.20 -8.79 -10.97
CA TYR A 448 -11.39 -8.78 -9.53
C TYR A 448 -10.23 -9.47 -8.83
N ASN A 449 -9.71 -8.89 -7.77
CA ASN A 449 -8.77 -9.53 -6.87
C ASN A 449 -9.14 -9.15 -5.44
N GLY A 450 -9.41 -10.13 -4.60
CA GLY A 450 -9.81 -9.92 -3.21
C GLY A 450 -8.73 -9.26 -2.35
N ARG A 451 -7.46 -9.29 -2.79
CA ARG A 451 -6.36 -8.54 -2.17
C ARG A 451 -6.34 -7.06 -2.61
N ARG A 452 -7.32 -6.62 -3.42
CA ARG A 452 -7.46 -5.25 -3.92
C ARG A 452 -8.59 -4.48 -3.24
N GLY A 453 -8.26 -3.25 -2.84
CA GLY A 453 -9.15 -2.27 -2.23
C GLY A 453 -9.92 -2.81 -1.02
N ASP A 454 -11.14 -2.31 -0.87
CA ASP A 454 -12.14 -2.76 0.11
C ASP A 454 -12.81 -4.09 -0.29
N GLY A 455 -12.29 -4.78 -1.31
CA GLY A 455 -12.86 -6.01 -1.84
C GLY A 455 -14.17 -5.83 -2.61
N THR A 456 -14.65 -4.60 -2.85
CA THR A 456 -15.84 -4.33 -3.68
C THR A 456 -15.51 -4.37 -5.17
N LEU A 457 -16.51 -4.73 -5.98
CA LEU A 457 -16.41 -4.73 -7.43
C LEU A 457 -16.24 -3.30 -7.98
N GLN A 458 -16.94 -2.32 -7.41
CA GLN A 458 -16.98 -0.95 -7.90
C GLN A 458 -15.62 -0.24 -7.81
N GLN A 459 -14.90 -0.41 -6.70
CA GLN A 459 -13.55 0.13 -6.53
C GLN A 459 -12.53 -0.52 -7.48
N GLN A 460 -12.84 -1.71 -7.99
CA GLN A 460 -11.99 -2.43 -8.94
C GLN A 460 -12.42 -2.21 -10.41
N GLY A 461 -13.27 -1.21 -10.67
CA GLY A 461 -13.61 -0.79 -12.03
C GLY A 461 -14.78 -1.52 -12.67
N TRP A 462 -15.47 -2.39 -11.94
CA TRP A 462 -16.68 -3.07 -12.43
C TRP A 462 -17.87 -2.10 -12.39
N LYS A 463 -18.68 -2.08 -13.46
CA LYS A 463 -19.73 -1.08 -13.67
C LYS A 463 -21.13 -1.67 -13.61
N ASN A 464 -21.42 -2.68 -14.44
CA ASN A 464 -22.77 -3.24 -14.54
C ASN A 464 -22.87 -4.49 -13.67
N VAL A 465 -23.20 -4.29 -12.39
CA VAL A 465 -23.33 -5.34 -11.37
C VAL A 465 -24.80 -5.50 -11.01
N SER A 466 -25.38 -6.68 -11.20
CA SER A 466 -26.81 -6.94 -10.98
C SER A 466 -27.14 -8.41 -10.72
N GLY A 467 -28.34 -8.69 -10.18
CA GLY A 467 -28.93 -10.04 -10.09
C GLY A 467 -28.39 -10.92 -8.96
N ALA A 468 -27.48 -10.40 -8.13
CA ALA A 468 -26.95 -11.05 -6.93
C ALA A 468 -26.53 -9.99 -5.91
N THR A 469 -26.37 -10.43 -4.66
CA THR A 469 -25.65 -9.68 -3.63
C THR A 469 -24.18 -10.07 -3.69
N PHE A 470 -23.30 -9.07 -3.79
CA PHE A 470 -21.85 -9.22 -3.84
C PHE A 470 -21.26 -8.63 -2.57
N THR A 471 -20.85 -9.50 -1.64
CA THR A 471 -20.40 -9.08 -0.30
C THR A 471 -18.92 -9.39 -0.14
N PRO A 472 -18.06 -8.38 -0.01
CA PRO A 472 -16.69 -8.58 0.43
C PRO A 472 -16.70 -9.15 1.86
N LYS A 473 -16.04 -10.28 2.06
CA LYS A 473 -15.78 -10.87 3.38
C LYS A 473 -14.29 -10.88 3.61
N ALA A 474 -13.86 -10.79 4.87
CA ALA A 474 -12.45 -10.95 5.22
C ALA A 474 -11.90 -12.27 4.63
N ASN A 475 -10.70 -12.22 4.07
CA ASN A 475 -10.07 -13.41 3.52
C ASN A 475 -9.80 -14.42 4.65
N PRO A 476 -10.21 -15.70 4.51
CA PRO A 476 -10.10 -16.67 5.59
C PRO A 476 -8.66 -17.08 5.91
N ASP A 477 -7.66 -16.67 5.12
CA ASP A 477 -6.27 -17.06 5.32
C ASP A 477 -5.49 -16.18 6.33
N GLY A 478 -6.14 -15.16 6.91
CA GLY A 478 -5.54 -14.28 7.90
C GLY A 478 -4.46 -13.31 7.36
N LYS A 479 -4.26 -13.26 6.03
CA LYS A 479 -3.23 -12.40 5.39
C LYS A 479 -3.81 -11.08 4.88
N GLY A 480 -4.88 -10.59 5.50
CA GLY A 480 -5.58 -9.37 5.07
C GLY A 480 -6.30 -9.48 3.72
N GLY A 481 -7.06 -8.45 3.36
CA GLY A 481 -7.89 -8.44 2.14
C GLY A 481 -9.17 -9.28 2.27
N HIS A 482 -9.77 -9.60 1.12
CA HIS A 482 -11.14 -10.07 1.03
C HIS A 482 -11.31 -11.32 0.15
N VAL A 483 -12.49 -11.93 0.23
CA VAL A 483 -13.09 -12.81 -0.79
C VAL A 483 -14.48 -12.25 -1.11
N LEU A 484 -14.90 -12.32 -2.37
CA LEU A 484 -16.22 -11.85 -2.77
C LEU A 484 -17.22 -12.99 -2.64
N ALA A 485 -18.08 -12.92 -1.63
CA ALA A 485 -19.22 -13.81 -1.52
C ALA A 485 -20.33 -13.35 -2.48
N ILE A 486 -20.79 -14.26 -3.34
CA ILE A 486 -21.81 -13.99 -4.35
C ILE A 486 -23.03 -14.85 -4.04
N THR A 487 -24.11 -14.19 -3.67
CA THR A 487 -25.41 -14.84 -3.40
C THR A 487 -26.41 -14.40 -4.44
N LYS A 488 -26.80 -15.34 -5.31
CA LYS A 488 -27.74 -15.11 -6.41
C LYS A 488 -29.11 -14.67 -5.88
N THR A 489 -29.71 -13.69 -6.55
CA THR A 489 -31.15 -13.39 -6.39
C THR A 489 -31.96 -14.42 -7.18
N ALA A 490 -32.93 -15.06 -6.51
CA ALA A 490 -33.73 -16.13 -7.12
C ALA A 490 -34.33 -15.70 -8.47
N GLN A 491 -34.32 -16.62 -9.45
CA GLN A 491 -34.88 -16.43 -10.80
C GLN A 491 -34.24 -15.31 -11.65
N GLN A 492 -33.16 -14.67 -11.20
CA GLN A 492 -32.44 -13.63 -11.94
C GLN A 492 -31.10 -14.15 -12.45
N VAL A 493 -30.70 -13.78 -13.68
CA VAL A 493 -29.30 -13.96 -14.09
C VAL A 493 -28.47 -12.88 -13.39
N TRP A 494 -27.44 -13.27 -12.64
CA TRP A 494 -26.49 -12.28 -12.13
C TRP A 494 -25.37 -12.05 -13.12
N LYS A 495 -24.88 -10.82 -13.13
CA LYS A 495 -23.72 -10.42 -13.91
C LYS A 495 -22.92 -9.34 -13.21
N ALA A 496 -21.62 -9.34 -13.44
CA ALA A 496 -20.71 -8.25 -13.15
C ALA A 496 -19.89 -7.99 -14.41
N GLU A 497 -19.79 -6.75 -14.85
CA GLU A 497 -19.10 -6.37 -16.09
C GLU A 497 -18.06 -5.28 -15.84
N GLN A 498 -16.86 -5.47 -16.39
CA GLN A 498 -15.77 -4.51 -16.40
C GLN A 498 -15.32 -4.24 -17.84
N PRO A 499 -15.56 -3.04 -18.38
CA PRO A 499 -15.03 -2.65 -19.68
C PRO A 499 -13.50 -2.67 -19.68
N VAL A 500 -12.90 -3.21 -20.74
CA VAL A 500 -11.44 -3.32 -20.89
C VAL A 500 -11.01 -2.79 -22.25
N VAL A 501 -9.96 -1.96 -22.26
CA VAL A 501 -9.36 -1.46 -23.49
C VAL A 501 -8.30 -2.41 -24.04
N ASN A 502 -8.28 -2.56 -25.37
CA ASN A 502 -7.26 -3.32 -26.11
C ASN A 502 -7.07 -4.76 -25.61
N GLY A 503 -8.15 -5.50 -25.35
CA GLY A 503 -8.05 -6.91 -24.91
C GLY A 503 -7.30 -7.80 -25.91
N ALA A 504 -7.36 -7.47 -27.20
CA ALA A 504 -6.65 -8.18 -28.26
C ALA A 504 -5.12 -8.18 -28.10
N ASP A 505 -4.54 -7.33 -27.25
CA ASP A 505 -3.10 -7.36 -26.94
C ASP A 505 -2.67 -8.67 -26.27
N LEU A 506 -3.59 -9.41 -25.62
CA LEU A 506 -3.31 -10.78 -25.15
C LEU A 506 -2.93 -11.73 -26.31
N LEU A 507 -3.44 -11.49 -27.52
CA LEU A 507 -3.09 -12.27 -28.72
C LEU A 507 -1.75 -11.80 -29.32
N LYS A 508 -1.45 -10.51 -29.22
CA LYS A 508 -0.24 -9.90 -29.79
C LYS A 508 0.99 -10.16 -28.92
N HIS A 509 0.84 -9.96 -27.62
CA HIS A 509 1.93 -9.83 -26.66
C HIS A 509 1.86 -10.87 -25.53
N GLY A 510 0.73 -11.56 -25.39
CA GLY A 510 0.52 -12.55 -24.34
C GLY A 510 0.03 -11.93 -23.04
N GLY A 511 -0.07 -12.77 -22.02
CA GLY A 511 -0.54 -12.38 -20.69
C GLY A 511 -1.08 -13.58 -19.92
N VAL A 512 -1.65 -13.31 -18.75
CA VAL A 512 -2.13 -14.35 -17.84
C VAL A 512 -3.51 -13.99 -17.34
N LEU A 513 -4.45 -14.92 -17.36
CA LEU A 513 -5.73 -14.82 -16.66
C LEU A 513 -5.79 -15.89 -15.58
N GLU A 514 -6.17 -15.52 -14.37
CA GLU A 514 -6.32 -16.43 -13.23
C GLU A 514 -7.69 -16.26 -12.59
N CYS A 515 -8.32 -17.37 -12.22
CA CYS A 515 -9.50 -17.39 -11.39
C CYS A 515 -9.29 -18.34 -10.21
N LYS A 516 -9.57 -17.86 -8.99
CA LYS A 516 -9.53 -18.64 -7.75
C LYS A 516 -10.85 -18.48 -7.00
N PHE A 517 -11.52 -19.59 -6.73
CA PHE A 517 -12.88 -19.60 -6.19
C PHE A 517 -13.11 -20.82 -5.28
N ARG A 518 -14.17 -20.79 -4.50
CA ARG A 518 -14.77 -21.99 -3.88
C ARG A 518 -16.29 -21.93 -3.96
N LEU A 519 -16.92 -23.09 -3.93
CA LEU A 519 -18.38 -23.21 -3.85
C LEU A 519 -18.82 -23.35 -2.39
N THR A 520 -19.98 -22.81 -2.05
CA THR A 520 -20.47 -22.75 -0.66
C THR A 520 -21.78 -23.47 -0.41
N SER A 521 -22.35 -24.13 -1.43
CA SER A 521 -23.62 -24.86 -1.33
C SER A 521 -23.41 -26.38 -1.37
N VAL A 522 -24.47 -27.17 -1.19
CA VAL A 522 -24.42 -28.64 -1.32
C VAL A 522 -24.42 -29.07 -2.79
N LYS A 523 -23.82 -30.23 -3.11
CA LYS A 523 -23.75 -30.76 -4.47
C LYS A 523 -25.14 -30.97 -5.08
N VAL A 524 -25.33 -30.46 -6.29
CA VAL A 524 -26.49 -30.72 -7.16
C VAL A 524 -25.98 -31.13 -8.54
N ALA A 525 -26.47 -32.23 -9.09
CA ALA A 525 -26.02 -32.71 -10.40
C ALA A 525 -26.35 -31.69 -11.50
N ASN A 526 -25.40 -31.47 -12.41
CA ASN A 526 -25.56 -30.60 -13.60
C ASN A 526 -25.81 -29.11 -13.29
N GLN A 527 -25.62 -28.66 -12.05
CA GLN A 527 -25.85 -27.28 -11.65
C GLN A 527 -24.66 -26.38 -12.05
N TYR A 528 -24.96 -25.20 -12.58
CA TYR A 528 -23.95 -24.17 -12.87
C TYR A 528 -23.47 -23.50 -11.58
N ALA A 529 -22.19 -23.12 -11.54
CA ALA A 529 -21.68 -22.16 -10.57
C ALA A 529 -21.67 -20.76 -11.18
N PHE A 530 -20.72 -20.50 -12.09
CA PHE A 530 -20.58 -19.22 -12.79
C PHE A 530 -19.78 -19.38 -14.08
N ALA A 531 -19.82 -18.34 -14.92
CA ALA A 531 -19.03 -18.21 -16.13
C ALA A 531 -18.12 -16.98 -16.09
N CYS A 532 -17.05 -17.07 -16.89
CA CYS A 532 -16.07 -16.04 -17.16
C CYS A 532 -16.02 -15.80 -18.67
N TYR A 533 -16.44 -14.63 -19.10
CA TYR A 533 -16.54 -14.27 -20.50
C TYR A 533 -15.70 -13.03 -20.81
N TRP A 534 -14.96 -13.10 -21.91
CA TRP A 534 -14.23 -11.94 -22.45
C TRP A 534 -14.26 -11.96 -23.98
N PRO A 535 -15.37 -11.54 -24.60
CA PRO A 535 -15.47 -11.40 -26.05
C PRO A 535 -14.60 -10.27 -26.58
N LEU A 536 -14.08 -10.47 -27.79
CA LEU A 536 -13.39 -9.44 -28.58
C LEU A 536 -14.30 -8.93 -29.70
N ASN A 537 -14.02 -7.71 -30.14
CA ASN A 537 -14.52 -7.25 -31.43
C ASN A 537 -13.69 -7.90 -32.55
N ALA A 538 -14.35 -8.38 -33.61
CA ALA A 538 -13.68 -9.02 -34.72
C ALA A 538 -12.69 -8.09 -35.45
N SER A 539 -12.98 -6.78 -35.45
CA SER A 539 -12.08 -5.75 -36.00
C SER A 539 -10.76 -5.61 -35.25
N ASP A 540 -10.70 -6.05 -34.01
CA ASP A 540 -9.52 -5.86 -33.13
C ASP A 540 -8.54 -7.04 -33.26
N LEU A 541 -8.90 -8.09 -34.02
CA LEU A 541 -8.08 -9.26 -34.22
C LEU A 541 -6.82 -8.92 -35.03
N PRO A 542 -5.63 -9.36 -34.61
CA PRO A 542 -4.43 -9.24 -35.43
C PRO A 542 -4.60 -10.02 -36.75
N ALA A 543 -4.00 -9.49 -37.82
CA ALA A 543 -4.07 -10.11 -39.14
C ALA A 543 -3.58 -11.57 -39.10
N GLY A 544 -4.33 -12.48 -39.73
CA GLY A 544 -3.98 -13.90 -39.79
C GLY A 544 -4.38 -14.73 -38.56
N VAL A 545 -4.78 -14.11 -37.45
CA VAL A 545 -5.25 -14.82 -36.26
C VAL A 545 -6.63 -15.41 -36.50
N ASN A 546 -6.76 -16.72 -36.33
CA ASN A 546 -8.03 -17.44 -36.46
C ASN A 546 -8.36 -18.15 -35.15
N PHE A 547 -9.59 -17.97 -34.70
CA PHE A 547 -10.15 -18.74 -33.59
C PHE A 547 -10.78 -20.02 -34.14
N LEU A 548 -10.80 -21.09 -33.34
CA LEU A 548 -11.59 -22.26 -33.72
C LEU A 548 -13.08 -21.89 -33.78
N ASP A 549 -13.84 -22.67 -34.52
CA ASP A 549 -15.30 -22.50 -34.65
C ASP A 549 -15.71 -21.15 -35.29
N LYS A 550 -14.78 -20.44 -35.96
CA LYS A 550 -15.04 -19.14 -36.60
C LYS A 550 -16.16 -19.12 -37.64
N ASN A 551 -16.45 -20.28 -38.25
CA ASN A 551 -17.49 -20.45 -39.27
C ASN A 551 -18.82 -20.92 -38.68
N VAL A 552 -18.91 -21.14 -37.36
CA VAL A 552 -20.16 -21.52 -36.69
C VAL A 552 -21.03 -20.27 -36.55
N ALA A 553 -22.26 -20.35 -37.06
CA ALA A 553 -23.21 -19.24 -37.03
C ALA A 553 -23.47 -18.74 -35.60
N ASN A 554 -23.68 -17.42 -35.46
CA ASN A 554 -23.97 -16.75 -34.17
C ASN A 554 -22.88 -16.91 -33.11
N THR A 555 -21.63 -17.09 -33.52
CA THR A 555 -20.47 -17.11 -32.62
C THR A 555 -19.50 -15.97 -32.95
N ARG A 556 -18.69 -15.56 -31.98
CA ARG A 556 -17.67 -14.49 -32.12
C ARG A 556 -16.45 -14.81 -31.25
N PRO A 557 -15.26 -14.19 -31.45
CA PRO A 557 -14.03 -14.58 -30.73
C PRO A 557 -14.05 -14.20 -29.24
N PHE A 558 -13.56 -15.12 -28.38
CA PHE A 558 -13.45 -14.88 -26.93
C PHE A 558 -12.06 -15.26 -26.40
N LEU A 559 -11.49 -14.38 -25.58
CA LEU A 559 -10.29 -14.65 -24.80
C LEU A 559 -10.57 -15.62 -23.65
N ALA A 560 -11.72 -15.45 -22.98
CA ALA A 560 -12.24 -16.38 -21.98
C ALA A 560 -13.67 -16.77 -22.34
N TYR A 561 -13.95 -18.06 -22.42
CA TYR A 561 -15.27 -18.62 -22.78
C TYR A 561 -15.67 -19.73 -21.80
N PHE A 562 -15.23 -19.61 -20.54
CA PHE A 562 -15.23 -20.70 -19.58
C PHE A 562 -16.40 -20.61 -18.61
N PHE A 563 -16.89 -21.75 -18.16
CA PHE A 563 -17.82 -21.82 -17.04
C PHE A 563 -17.57 -23.04 -16.16
N VAL A 564 -17.99 -22.94 -14.90
CA VAL A 564 -17.85 -23.99 -13.90
C VAL A 564 -19.21 -24.65 -13.69
N GLN A 565 -19.24 -25.98 -13.76
CA GLN A 565 -20.45 -26.79 -13.60
C GLN A 565 -20.11 -28.13 -12.96
N THR A 566 -21.00 -28.64 -12.12
CA THR A 566 -20.89 -30.02 -11.65
C THR A 566 -21.50 -31.00 -12.64
N ASP A 567 -20.96 -32.21 -12.73
CA ASP A 567 -21.71 -33.36 -13.25
C ASP A 567 -22.33 -34.15 -12.09
N GLY A 568 -22.66 -35.43 -12.25
CA GLY A 568 -23.16 -36.27 -11.15
C GLY A 568 -22.16 -36.47 -10.01
N THR A 569 -20.86 -36.28 -10.28
CA THR A 569 -19.75 -36.66 -9.39
C THR A 569 -18.74 -35.53 -9.17
N ASN A 570 -18.33 -34.87 -10.24
CA ASN A 570 -17.17 -33.99 -10.29
C ASN A 570 -17.56 -32.52 -10.49
N LEU A 571 -16.66 -31.62 -10.09
CA LEU A 571 -16.67 -30.22 -10.46
C LEU A 571 -15.81 -30.03 -11.73
N ASN A 572 -16.36 -29.44 -12.79
CA ASN A 572 -15.67 -29.33 -14.07
C ASN A 572 -15.51 -27.88 -14.53
N LEU A 573 -14.43 -27.63 -15.26
CA LEU A 573 -14.26 -26.43 -16.09
C LEU A 573 -14.72 -26.78 -17.51
N MET A 574 -15.66 -26.01 -18.03
CA MET A 574 -16.32 -26.22 -19.30
C MET A 574 -16.06 -25.03 -20.24
N GLY A 575 -16.07 -25.27 -21.54
CA GLY A 575 -15.97 -24.27 -22.60
C GLY A 575 -17.33 -24.06 -23.24
N HIS A 576 -17.84 -22.82 -23.19
CA HIS A 576 -19.10 -22.43 -23.80
C HIS A 576 -18.94 -22.33 -25.32
N THR A 577 -19.38 -23.35 -26.03
CA THR A 577 -19.14 -23.53 -27.48
C THR A 577 -20.40 -24.04 -28.16
N ALA A 578 -20.49 -23.82 -29.48
CA ALA A 578 -21.59 -24.30 -30.31
C ALA A 578 -21.05 -25.29 -31.36
N PRO A 579 -21.80 -26.35 -31.72
CA PRO A 579 -23.17 -26.66 -31.27
C PRO A 579 -23.25 -27.27 -29.87
N THR A 580 -22.13 -27.65 -29.25
CA THR A 580 -22.13 -28.35 -27.96
C THR A 580 -20.98 -27.87 -27.09
N ASN A 581 -21.26 -27.64 -25.80
CA ASN A 581 -20.23 -27.30 -24.83
C ASN A 581 -19.19 -28.42 -24.67
N ILE A 582 -17.95 -28.03 -24.41
CA ILE A 582 -16.82 -28.96 -24.29
C ILE A 582 -16.30 -28.98 -22.85
N LYS A 583 -15.83 -30.14 -22.37
CA LYS A 583 -15.14 -30.23 -21.08
C LYS A 583 -13.69 -29.81 -21.25
N MET A 584 -13.29 -28.71 -20.61
CA MET A 584 -11.91 -28.23 -20.63
C MET A 584 -11.03 -29.02 -19.65
N GLY A 585 -11.59 -29.40 -18.50
CA GLY A 585 -10.95 -30.26 -17.52
C GLY A 585 -11.82 -30.44 -16.28
N THR A 586 -11.25 -31.04 -15.24
CA THR A 586 -11.93 -31.33 -13.97
C THR A 586 -11.12 -30.82 -12.79
N PHE A 587 -11.81 -30.33 -11.77
CA PHE A 587 -11.27 -30.00 -10.44
C PHE A 587 -11.33 -31.22 -9.49
N GLY A 588 -11.82 -32.37 -9.99
CA GLY A 588 -12.00 -33.60 -9.22
C GLY A 588 -13.40 -33.75 -8.65
N ALA A 589 -13.53 -34.65 -7.66
CA ALA A 589 -14.79 -34.88 -6.96
C ALA A 589 -15.28 -33.60 -6.29
N TYR A 590 -16.59 -33.38 -6.30
CA TYR A 590 -17.17 -32.18 -5.69
C TYR A 590 -16.75 -32.00 -4.23
N ASN A 591 -16.32 -30.78 -3.90
CA ASN A 591 -16.01 -30.34 -2.55
C ASN A 591 -16.23 -28.81 -2.46
N THR A 592 -15.98 -28.23 -1.28
CA THR A 592 -16.11 -26.78 -1.01
C THR A 592 -14.77 -26.11 -0.73
N GLU A 593 -13.67 -26.75 -1.14
CA GLU A 593 -12.31 -26.23 -1.02
C GLU A 593 -12.02 -25.17 -2.08
N TRP A 594 -10.88 -24.51 -1.94
CA TRP A 594 -10.40 -23.54 -2.92
C TRP A 594 -9.87 -24.24 -4.17
N HIS A 595 -10.43 -23.85 -5.30
CA HIS A 595 -10.01 -24.28 -6.63
C HIS A 595 -9.52 -23.09 -7.46
N SER A 596 -8.73 -23.36 -8.49
CA SER A 596 -8.24 -22.35 -9.41
C SER A 596 -8.07 -22.86 -10.84
N PHE A 597 -8.22 -21.96 -11.81
CA PHE A 597 -7.72 -22.18 -13.15
C PHE A 597 -6.95 -20.95 -13.64
N ARG A 598 -5.97 -21.19 -14.50
CA ARG A 598 -5.10 -20.15 -15.06
C ARG A 598 -4.92 -20.38 -16.56
N VAL A 599 -5.01 -19.32 -17.34
CA VAL A 599 -4.79 -19.32 -18.79
C VAL A 599 -3.59 -18.41 -19.08
N GLU A 600 -2.50 -18.99 -19.56
CA GLU A 600 -1.34 -18.23 -20.06
C GLU A 600 -1.48 -18.08 -21.57
N TYR A 601 -1.72 -16.86 -22.05
CA TYR A 601 -1.81 -16.55 -23.48
C TYR A 601 -0.42 -16.42 -24.07
N HIS A 602 -0.17 -17.08 -25.19
CA HIS A 602 1.17 -17.18 -25.78
C HIS A 602 1.65 -15.89 -26.45
N GLY A 603 0.74 -15.01 -26.87
CA GLY A 603 1.10 -13.84 -27.67
C GLY A 603 1.58 -14.22 -29.07
N GLY A 604 2.36 -13.35 -29.70
CA GLY A 604 2.98 -13.61 -31.01
C GLY A 604 2.00 -13.57 -32.18
N ASN A 605 0.88 -12.85 -32.04
CA ASN A 605 -0.25 -12.89 -32.98
C ASN A 605 -0.77 -14.32 -33.17
N THR A 606 -1.05 -15.00 -32.06
CA THR A 606 -1.65 -16.35 -32.06
C THR A 606 -2.95 -16.36 -31.27
N SER A 607 -3.76 -17.39 -31.50
CA SER A 607 -4.94 -17.71 -30.69
C SER A 607 -4.67 -18.90 -29.77
N THR A 608 -3.42 -19.19 -29.42
CA THR A 608 -3.05 -20.31 -28.54
C THR A 608 -2.77 -19.82 -27.12
N ALA A 609 -3.05 -20.70 -26.15
CA ALA A 609 -2.83 -20.46 -24.74
C ALA A 609 -2.60 -21.79 -24.01
N THR A 610 -2.02 -21.76 -22.82
CA THR A 610 -1.90 -22.92 -21.95
C THR A 610 -2.88 -22.80 -20.78
N LEU A 611 -3.73 -23.81 -20.60
CA LEU A 611 -4.70 -23.91 -19.51
C LEU A 611 -4.15 -24.77 -18.37
N TYR A 612 -4.20 -24.24 -17.15
CA TYR A 612 -3.86 -24.91 -15.90
C TYR A 612 -5.11 -25.01 -15.02
N ILE A 613 -5.28 -26.12 -14.33
CA ILE A 613 -6.37 -26.34 -13.36
C ILE A 613 -5.74 -26.86 -12.07
N ASP A 614 -6.01 -26.21 -10.93
CA ASP A 614 -5.47 -26.52 -9.60
C ASP A 614 -3.95 -26.71 -9.56
N GLY A 615 -3.22 -25.86 -10.31
CA GLY A 615 -1.76 -25.90 -10.38
C GLY A 615 -1.17 -27.16 -11.03
N GLN A 616 -2.00 -28.03 -11.61
CA GLN A 616 -1.56 -29.22 -12.35
C GLN A 616 -0.83 -28.85 -13.64
N ASN A 617 -0.20 -29.83 -14.28
CA ASN A 617 0.48 -29.66 -15.57
C ASN A 617 -0.44 -28.97 -16.60
N GLY A 618 0.08 -27.90 -17.21
CA GLY A 618 -0.67 -27.12 -18.20
C GLY A 618 -0.91 -27.90 -19.49
N ARG A 619 -2.02 -27.61 -20.17
CA ARG A 619 -2.36 -28.15 -21.48
C ARG A 619 -2.63 -27.02 -22.47
N ASP A 620 -1.99 -27.08 -23.63
CA ASP A 620 -2.24 -26.12 -24.69
C ASP A 620 -3.67 -26.24 -25.24
N ILE A 621 -4.25 -25.08 -25.52
CA ILE A 621 -5.57 -24.89 -26.08
C ILE A 621 -5.50 -23.85 -27.19
N THR A 622 -6.39 -23.97 -28.16
CA THR A 622 -6.68 -22.89 -29.11
C THR A 622 -7.97 -22.21 -28.69
N LEU A 623 -7.95 -20.87 -28.64
CA LEU A 623 -9.10 -20.04 -28.34
C LEU A 623 -10.17 -20.20 -29.43
N ARG A 624 -11.43 -20.00 -29.02
CA ARG A 624 -12.59 -20.36 -29.83
C ARG A 624 -13.56 -19.21 -29.97
N ASN A 625 -14.36 -19.25 -31.03
CA ASN A 625 -15.57 -18.47 -31.07
C ASN A 625 -16.62 -19.09 -30.13
N SER A 626 -17.33 -18.24 -29.39
CA SER A 626 -18.37 -18.65 -28.45
C SER A 626 -19.72 -18.03 -28.82
N PRO A 627 -20.85 -18.74 -28.59
CA PRO A 627 -22.19 -18.18 -28.73
C PRO A 627 -22.61 -17.32 -27.53
N ALA A 628 -21.78 -17.18 -26.49
CA ALA A 628 -22.15 -16.46 -25.29
C ALA A 628 -22.55 -15.01 -25.59
N ASN A 629 -23.62 -14.55 -24.94
CA ASN A 629 -24.11 -13.19 -25.09
C ASN A 629 -23.51 -12.27 -24.01
N SER A 630 -22.33 -11.74 -24.30
CA SER A 630 -21.63 -10.78 -23.44
C SER A 630 -21.21 -9.53 -24.25
N PRO A 631 -21.11 -8.35 -23.62
CA PRO A 631 -20.64 -7.13 -24.31
C PRO A 631 -19.20 -7.29 -24.80
N VAL A 632 -18.90 -6.86 -26.02
CA VAL A 632 -17.53 -6.89 -26.58
C VAL A 632 -16.56 -6.04 -25.75
N ASN A 633 -15.28 -6.41 -25.74
CA ASN A 633 -14.22 -5.69 -25.04
C ASN A 633 -14.54 -5.45 -23.55
N THR A 634 -15.23 -6.42 -22.94
CA THR A 634 -15.68 -6.37 -21.56
C THR A 634 -15.44 -7.72 -20.92
N VAL A 635 -14.81 -7.72 -19.75
CA VAL A 635 -14.75 -8.88 -18.88
C VAL A 635 -16.09 -9.01 -18.18
N GLN A 636 -16.72 -10.18 -18.24
CA GLN A 636 -18.00 -10.46 -17.58
C GLN A 636 -17.93 -11.74 -16.75
N LEU A 637 -18.39 -11.64 -15.51
CA LEU A 637 -18.76 -12.80 -14.69
C LEU A 637 -20.28 -12.94 -14.70
N SER A 638 -20.81 -14.17 -14.78
CA SER A 638 -22.26 -14.38 -14.80
C SER A 638 -22.70 -15.74 -14.23
N SER A 639 -23.93 -15.83 -13.71
CA SER A 639 -24.57 -17.11 -13.38
C SER A 639 -25.04 -17.91 -14.58
N ILE A 640 -25.01 -17.36 -15.81
CA ILE A 640 -25.45 -17.98 -17.06
C ILE A 640 -26.98 -18.13 -17.19
N THR A 641 -27.63 -18.64 -16.15
CA THR A 641 -29.05 -19.05 -16.16
C THR A 641 -29.84 -18.34 -15.07
N THR A 642 -31.17 -18.28 -15.24
CA THR A 642 -32.14 -17.86 -14.20
C THR A 642 -32.36 -18.95 -13.15
N ALA A 643 -32.11 -20.22 -13.50
CA ALA A 643 -32.19 -21.35 -12.58
C ALA A 643 -31.16 -21.24 -11.44
N ASN A 644 -31.34 -22.05 -10.39
CA ASN A 644 -30.44 -22.06 -9.24
C ASN A 644 -29.00 -22.36 -9.66
N THR A 645 -28.07 -21.61 -9.05
CA THR A 645 -26.62 -21.83 -9.19
C THR A 645 -25.99 -21.94 -7.81
N TYR A 646 -24.77 -22.48 -7.75
CA TYR A 646 -24.03 -22.54 -6.50
C TYR A 646 -23.77 -21.14 -5.92
N GLY A 647 -23.77 -21.03 -4.59
CA GLY A 647 -23.13 -19.91 -3.90
C GLY A 647 -21.61 -19.98 -4.10
N ILE A 648 -20.97 -18.83 -4.24
CA ILE A 648 -19.55 -18.72 -4.61
C ILE A 648 -18.85 -17.77 -3.66
N GLU A 649 -17.62 -18.12 -3.28
CA GLU A 649 -16.65 -17.16 -2.79
C GLU A 649 -15.50 -17.06 -3.78
N LEU A 650 -15.31 -15.87 -4.34
CA LEU A 650 -14.30 -15.58 -5.34
C LEU A 650 -13.13 -14.87 -4.68
N ALA A 651 -11.95 -15.48 -4.67
CA ALA A 651 -10.72 -14.83 -4.22
C ALA A 651 -10.11 -13.98 -5.32
N ALA A 652 -10.16 -14.44 -6.57
CA ALA A 652 -9.67 -13.70 -7.72
C ALA A 652 -10.37 -14.12 -9.02
N PHE A 653 -10.54 -13.15 -9.91
CA PHE A 653 -10.67 -13.31 -11.35
C PHE A 653 -9.85 -12.17 -11.96
N SER A 654 -8.56 -12.33 -12.18
CA SER A 654 -7.65 -11.25 -12.58
C SER A 654 -6.88 -11.61 -13.83
N ALA A 655 -6.60 -10.62 -14.68
CA ALA A 655 -5.76 -10.81 -15.85
C ALA A 655 -4.67 -9.74 -15.96
N SER A 656 -3.43 -10.20 -16.23
CA SER A 656 -2.29 -9.39 -16.62
C SER A 656 -2.20 -9.36 -18.15
N VAL A 657 -2.41 -8.19 -18.76
CA VAL A 657 -2.34 -7.99 -20.21
C VAL A 657 -1.02 -7.33 -20.57
N TYR A 658 -0.18 -8.01 -21.35
CA TYR A 658 1.08 -7.44 -21.81
C TYR A 658 0.81 -6.45 -22.95
N ARG A 659 1.46 -5.28 -22.91
CA ARG A 659 1.20 -4.18 -23.85
C ARG A 659 2.31 -3.97 -24.88
N ASP A 660 3.39 -4.72 -24.76
CA ASP A 660 4.52 -4.73 -25.70
C ASP A 660 5.13 -6.14 -25.76
N ASP A 661 6.12 -6.36 -26.62
CA ASP A 661 6.83 -7.64 -26.75
C ASP A 661 7.95 -7.82 -25.71
N ALA A 662 8.05 -6.93 -24.72
CA ALA A 662 9.16 -6.85 -23.77
C ALA A 662 10.55 -6.69 -24.44
N THR A 663 10.62 -6.13 -25.65
CA THR A 663 11.87 -5.68 -26.26
C THR A 663 12.20 -4.28 -25.79
N LEU A 664 13.32 -4.13 -25.08
CA LEU A 664 13.79 -2.88 -24.51
C LEU A 664 15.13 -2.51 -25.16
N THR A 665 15.11 -1.49 -26.01
CA THR A 665 16.33 -0.94 -26.62
C THR A 665 16.89 0.16 -25.75
N LEU A 666 18.11 -0.04 -25.24
CA LEU A 666 18.80 0.98 -24.46
C LEU A 666 19.23 2.12 -25.39
N LYS A 667 19.21 3.35 -24.89
CA LYS A 667 19.59 4.50 -25.72
C LYS A 667 21.10 4.65 -25.76
N ASP A 668 21.58 5.11 -26.90
CA ASP A 668 22.97 5.44 -27.18
C ASP A 668 23.57 6.51 -26.23
N THR A 669 22.72 7.26 -25.54
CA THR A 669 23.10 8.32 -24.60
C THR A 669 23.00 7.94 -23.12
N ASP A 670 22.65 6.68 -22.82
CA ASP A 670 22.50 6.23 -21.43
C ASP A 670 23.83 6.35 -20.68
N ALA A 671 23.79 6.74 -19.41
CA ALA A 671 24.96 6.72 -18.52
C ALA A 671 25.09 5.39 -17.76
N SER A 672 24.00 4.68 -17.58
CA SER A 672 23.89 3.30 -17.09
C SER A 672 22.43 2.92 -17.34
N SER A 673 22.09 1.65 -17.36
CA SER A 673 20.70 1.27 -17.62
C SER A 673 20.22 0.28 -16.57
N TYR A 674 19.03 0.51 -16.05
CA TYR A 674 18.37 -0.42 -15.14
C TYR A 674 17.15 -1.00 -15.86
N VAL A 675 17.13 -2.31 -16.05
CA VAL A 675 16.08 -2.99 -16.80
C VAL A 675 15.35 -3.95 -15.88
N TYR A 676 14.09 -3.68 -15.58
CA TYR A 676 13.29 -4.51 -14.69
C TYR A 676 12.26 -5.31 -15.47
N PHE A 677 12.31 -6.64 -15.32
CA PHE A 677 11.29 -7.55 -15.81
C PHE A 677 10.43 -8.02 -14.62
N PRO A 678 9.11 -7.76 -14.62
CA PRO A 678 8.22 -8.25 -13.58
C PRO A 678 8.27 -9.78 -13.46
N ALA A 679 8.13 -10.29 -12.23
CA ALA A 679 8.03 -11.73 -11.99
C ALA A 679 6.90 -12.36 -12.82
N GLY A 680 7.17 -13.53 -13.42
CA GLY A 680 6.30 -14.22 -14.38
C GLY A 680 7.07 -15.11 -15.36
N LYS A 681 6.43 -15.60 -16.42
CA LYS A 681 7.10 -16.40 -17.46
C LYS A 681 7.32 -15.63 -18.77
N ARG A 682 7.09 -14.32 -18.77
CA ARG A 682 7.09 -13.48 -19.97
C ARG A 682 8.46 -13.46 -20.68
N GLY A 683 9.53 -13.47 -19.88
CA GLY A 683 10.88 -13.19 -20.34
C GLY A 683 10.98 -11.78 -20.92
N GLY A 684 11.94 -11.61 -21.83
CA GLY A 684 12.04 -10.40 -22.62
C GLY A 684 13.40 -10.26 -23.29
N LYS A 685 13.65 -9.09 -23.87
CA LYS A 685 14.88 -8.82 -24.61
C LYS A 685 15.40 -7.43 -24.29
N VAL A 686 16.71 -7.34 -24.05
CA VAL A 686 17.43 -6.09 -23.88
C VAL A 686 18.40 -5.94 -25.04
N ILE A 687 18.29 -4.84 -25.81
CA ILE A 687 19.20 -4.56 -26.92
C ILE A 687 20.27 -3.57 -26.46
N ILE A 688 21.53 -3.97 -26.54
CA ILE A 688 22.71 -3.19 -26.16
C ILE A 688 23.20 -2.38 -27.38
N PRO A 689 23.30 -1.04 -27.30
CA PRO A 689 23.62 -0.20 -28.45
C PRO A 689 25.09 -0.25 -28.87
N ASP A 690 25.36 0.07 -30.15
CA ASP A 690 26.71 0.17 -30.73
C ASP A 690 27.31 1.55 -30.52
N THR A 691 27.49 1.94 -29.26
CA THR A 691 28.09 3.24 -28.92
C THR A 691 28.74 3.26 -27.55
N LYS A 692 29.64 4.23 -27.38
CA LYS A 692 30.31 4.51 -26.12
C LYS A 692 29.38 5.22 -25.14
N ILE A 693 28.77 4.41 -24.30
CA ILE A 693 28.22 4.81 -23.00
C ILE A 693 29.45 4.99 -22.07
N SER A 694 30.02 6.20 -21.92
CA SER A 694 31.23 6.60 -21.13
C SER A 694 31.90 5.59 -20.15
N ALA A 695 33.22 5.64 -19.97
CA ALA A 695 33.95 4.65 -19.15
C ALA A 695 33.43 4.52 -17.69
N GLY A 696 33.06 3.29 -17.28
CA GLY A 696 32.61 2.95 -15.92
C GLY A 696 31.15 2.49 -15.77
N ASN A 697 30.41 2.35 -16.88
CA ASN A 697 28.95 2.20 -16.87
C ASN A 697 28.47 0.74 -16.82
N THR A 698 27.29 0.53 -16.23
CA THR A 698 26.69 -0.80 -16.05
C THR A 698 25.25 -0.90 -16.58
N VAL A 699 24.88 -2.06 -17.11
CA VAL A 699 23.49 -2.43 -17.39
C VAL A 699 23.05 -3.45 -16.35
N GLN A 700 22.19 -3.04 -15.43
CA GLN A 700 21.61 -3.92 -14.43
C GLN A 700 20.28 -4.45 -14.95
N ILE A 701 20.22 -5.75 -15.21
CA ILE A 701 19.00 -6.44 -15.59
C ILE A 701 18.48 -7.16 -14.34
N VAL A 702 17.32 -6.75 -13.86
CA VAL A 702 16.64 -7.39 -12.74
C VAL A 702 15.53 -8.28 -13.29
N ALA A 703 15.73 -9.58 -13.12
CA ALA A 703 14.84 -10.62 -13.57
C ALA A 703 14.71 -11.65 -12.43
N ASN A 704 13.70 -11.45 -11.59
CA ASN A 704 13.41 -12.36 -10.47
C ASN A 704 12.27 -13.28 -10.87
N SER A 705 12.61 -14.47 -11.36
CA SER A 705 11.63 -15.43 -11.89
C SER A 705 10.73 -14.78 -12.94
N ALA A 706 11.31 -14.00 -13.86
CA ALA A 706 10.61 -13.24 -14.90
C ALA A 706 10.52 -13.97 -16.24
N GLY A 707 11.13 -15.15 -16.35
CA GLY A 707 11.38 -15.87 -17.60
C GLY A 707 12.77 -15.58 -18.16
N THR A 708 13.14 -16.19 -19.28
CA THR A 708 14.43 -15.98 -19.91
C THR A 708 14.52 -14.60 -20.55
N ILE A 709 15.53 -13.84 -20.16
CA ILE A 709 15.88 -12.54 -20.74
C ILE A 709 17.01 -12.74 -21.73
N THR A 710 16.80 -12.30 -22.97
CA THR A 710 17.84 -12.27 -23.99
C THR A 710 18.55 -10.92 -23.96
N VAL A 711 19.85 -10.91 -23.78
CA VAL A 711 20.69 -9.72 -23.94
C VAL A 711 21.32 -9.78 -25.32
N GLN A 712 20.90 -8.89 -26.21
CA GLN A 712 21.23 -8.91 -27.63
C GLN A 712 22.11 -7.70 -28.01
N PRO A 713 23.22 -7.89 -28.74
CA PRO A 713 23.96 -6.78 -29.32
C PRO A 713 23.13 -6.12 -30.45
N ALA A 714 23.19 -4.79 -30.56
CA ALA A 714 22.51 -4.07 -31.63
C ALA A 714 23.03 -4.43 -33.03
N ASN A 715 24.31 -4.80 -33.15
CA ASN A 715 24.97 -5.27 -34.37
C ASN A 715 26.27 -6.04 -34.07
N GLU A 716 26.99 -6.49 -35.10
CA GLU A 716 28.23 -7.29 -34.98
C GLU A 716 29.42 -6.56 -34.33
N ASN A 717 29.34 -5.23 -34.17
CA ASN A 717 30.40 -4.46 -33.52
C ASN A 717 30.32 -4.52 -31.99
N VAL A 718 29.17 -4.90 -31.41
CA VAL A 718 28.97 -4.97 -29.96
C VAL A 718 29.24 -6.40 -29.49
N LEU A 719 30.19 -6.54 -28.58
CA LEU A 719 30.61 -7.83 -28.02
C LEU A 719 30.04 -7.99 -26.61
N ILE A 720 29.30 -9.08 -26.38
CA ILE A 720 28.86 -9.49 -25.04
C ILE A 720 29.66 -10.73 -24.66
N ASN A 721 30.40 -10.66 -23.54
CA ASN A 721 31.36 -11.67 -23.11
C ASN A 721 32.36 -12.06 -24.22
N GLY A 722 32.78 -11.07 -25.02
CA GLY A 722 33.76 -11.26 -26.10
C GLY A 722 33.19 -11.79 -27.42
N LEU A 723 31.87 -11.99 -27.54
CA LEU A 723 31.23 -12.51 -28.75
C LEU A 723 30.19 -11.52 -29.33
N PRO A 724 30.08 -11.39 -30.66
CA PRO A 724 29.03 -10.59 -31.32
C PRO A 724 27.71 -11.37 -31.40
N ALA A 725 27.31 -11.98 -30.28
CA ALA A 725 26.16 -12.88 -30.21
C ALA A 725 25.33 -12.60 -28.95
N SER A 726 24.03 -12.86 -29.03
CA SER A 726 23.13 -12.74 -27.88
C SER A 726 23.50 -13.75 -26.78
N THR A 727 23.29 -13.35 -25.53
CA THR A 727 23.33 -14.25 -24.37
C THR A 727 21.98 -14.25 -23.66
N THR A 728 21.74 -15.23 -22.80
CA THR A 728 20.48 -15.34 -22.05
C THR A 728 20.74 -15.42 -20.56
N THR A 729 19.87 -14.81 -19.76
CA THR A 729 19.84 -14.95 -18.31
C THR A 729 18.42 -15.21 -17.82
N ASP A 730 18.27 -16.01 -16.79
CA ASP A 730 16.99 -16.24 -16.08
C ASP A 730 16.99 -15.64 -14.66
N HIS A 731 18.09 -15.00 -14.27
CA HIS A 731 18.31 -14.34 -13.00
C HIS A 731 18.82 -12.91 -13.22
N SER A 732 18.79 -12.11 -12.16
CA SER A 732 19.31 -10.75 -12.21
C SER A 732 20.81 -10.75 -12.53
N THR A 733 21.22 -9.97 -13.53
CA THR A 733 22.61 -9.89 -13.99
C THR A 733 23.03 -8.45 -14.21
N THR A 734 24.33 -8.19 -14.11
CA THR A 734 24.92 -6.87 -14.41
C THR A 734 25.91 -7.01 -15.53
N LEU A 735 25.76 -6.25 -16.61
CA LEU A 735 26.78 -6.12 -17.65
C LEU A 735 27.63 -4.87 -17.35
N VAL A 736 28.94 -5.01 -17.48
CA VAL A 736 29.92 -3.96 -17.31
C VAL A 736 30.62 -3.72 -18.64
N GLN A 737 30.68 -2.47 -19.08
CA GLN A 737 31.45 -2.13 -20.27
C GLN A 737 32.95 -2.14 -19.95
N THR A 738 33.75 -2.95 -20.66
CA THR A 738 35.17 -3.19 -20.35
C THR A 738 36.13 -2.58 -21.38
N GLY A 739 35.66 -2.29 -22.59
CA GLY A 739 36.47 -1.66 -23.64
C GLY A 739 36.39 -0.13 -23.62
N THR A 740 37.52 0.54 -23.89
CA THR A 740 37.55 2.01 -24.11
C THR A 740 36.83 2.45 -25.38
N ASP A 741 36.56 1.48 -26.27
CA ASP A 741 35.84 1.59 -27.53
C ASP A 741 34.32 1.77 -27.35
N GLY A 742 33.78 1.44 -26.18
CA GLY A 742 32.34 1.50 -25.92
C GLY A 742 31.56 0.28 -26.39
N LYS A 743 32.22 -0.80 -26.83
CA LYS A 743 31.57 -1.87 -27.59
C LYS A 743 31.68 -3.24 -26.93
N SER A 744 32.60 -3.41 -26.00
CA SER A 744 32.81 -4.68 -25.28
C SER A 744 32.17 -4.67 -23.89
N TRP A 745 31.28 -5.63 -23.63
CA TRP A 745 30.53 -5.79 -22.40
C TRP A 745 30.79 -7.16 -21.77
N VAL A 746 30.91 -7.21 -20.44
CA VAL A 746 31.13 -8.45 -19.68
C VAL A 746 30.09 -8.58 -18.57
N THR A 747 29.49 -9.75 -18.42
CA THR A 747 28.60 -10.05 -17.29
C THR A 747 29.40 -10.17 -15.99
N ALA A 748 29.12 -9.33 -15.00
CA ALA A 748 29.75 -9.37 -13.69
C ALA A 748 29.38 -10.68 -12.96
N GLY A 749 30.38 -11.50 -12.65
CA GLY A 749 30.22 -12.79 -11.96
C GLY A 749 30.49 -14.03 -12.82
N GLY A 750 30.84 -13.89 -14.09
CA GLY A 750 31.36 -14.98 -14.93
C GLY A 750 32.88 -14.86 -15.11
N ALA A 751 33.63 -15.63 -14.32
CA ALA A 751 35.01 -16.02 -14.59
C ALA A 751 35.07 -17.55 -14.64
#